data_AF-A0A2R6ELD0-F1
#
_entry.id   AF-A0A2R6ELD0-F1
#
_cell.length_a   1.000
_cell.length_b   1.000
_cell.length_c   1.000
_cell.angle_alpha   90.00
_cell.angle_beta   90.00
_cell.angle_gamma   90.00
#
_symmetry.space_group_name_H-M   'P 1'
#
loop_
_entity.id
_entity.type
_entity.pdbx_description
1 polymer ?
#
loop_
_entity_poly.entity_id
_entity_poly.type
_entity_poly.pdbx_seq_one_letter_code
_entity_poly.pdbx_strand_id
1 'polypeptide(L)'
;MTSFDRRKLLQLGGTAAVGSVAGCFGSPQSGDETETDATTTEATTTTAEPASEAEGPPGGDQLGGPDDLQSSAEVDATVLDNDQGAGQYVNTPAIVWLESGATVTWNIKEGNHSVTAYHPEYDKQRRIPEDAEPFDSGVLSAGETFEHTFETAGVYNYYCRPHEGLGMVGVVLVEEPRGGPGTTDPSEIESSTAAERVGSLLDTAGIDVSQARTAYEWQDATWDTYWYSLYNMSTNISMSGNGVQFPHNEQQQEAFDRRVPAMLEYSDVDQPPIKNPNLNMAPFTKGDPSFTEEPVFDAGDGRPDASTLKWDIKKSSKTVSPASVAWTHLKGVTWAKNFEAHFDALPEGMAPKFRAQMLTTLAQIGIRAALIAGGPEENGALTKGDSLELVSGFNPVEGELVDETSRPRHHAAMLWFLSDLMSLAENEWYGYVNPEPLIPAEKLRELTDGMADTTMDLFGPDDMNSRELGLMLGALGWYGTHPGSEDLRSSAADYANELADALESNVTDAGKVENGAQNQAATQGIVTQGLVWASQVEGVDRAGLAENVAGYLVENLWDEEVGVFTSAEGDSTYTFTGRDAADLTGGLNCADAELELDGTKERFATCFNELFNRARLQRAERPPSHDGNAEYPLPLPPKAGGEFGQAAVYNTEIQYDTESDTWRVTDDTFDCEQALYLANQDIWVSHWGGEFFQGRGVPGKSDEPPQ
;
A
#
# COMPACT_ATOMS: atom_id res chain seq x y z
N MET A 1 38.53 12.87 -8.62
CA MET A 1 37.28 13.48 -8.14
C MET A 1 37.34 14.98 -8.32
N THR A 2 36.53 15.51 -9.23
CA THR A 2 36.28 16.95 -9.38
C THR A 2 35.03 17.26 -8.59
N SER A 3 35.14 18.10 -7.54
CA SER A 3 34.01 18.53 -6.72
C SER A 3 32.82 18.94 -7.59
N PHE A 4 31.64 18.39 -7.33
CA PHE A 4 30.37 18.79 -7.93
C PHE A 4 30.23 20.32 -7.95
N ASP A 5 30.19 20.93 -9.15
CA ASP A 5 30.05 22.39 -9.32
C ASP A 5 28.60 22.75 -9.60
N ARG A 6 27.84 22.90 -8.52
CA ARG A 6 26.40 23.18 -8.50
C ARG A 6 26.00 24.46 -9.25
N ARG A 7 26.90 25.44 -9.39
CA ARG A 7 26.62 26.68 -10.13
C ARG A 7 26.44 26.43 -11.63
N LYS A 8 27.02 25.34 -12.17
CA LYS A 8 26.77 24.90 -13.55
C LYS A 8 25.43 24.19 -13.70
N LEU A 9 24.97 23.46 -12.68
CA LEU A 9 23.65 22.81 -12.64
C LEU A 9 22.52 23.85 -12.76
N LEU A 10 22.65 24.99 -12.06
CA LEU A 10 21.68 26.08 -12.01
C LEU A 10 21.68 27.00 -13.25
N GLN A 11 22.74 27.02 -14.07
CA GLN A 11 22.91 27.99 -15.17
C GLN A 11 22.21 27.62 -16.50
N LEU A 12 21.64 26.42 -16.64
CA LEU A 12 21.06 25.92 -17.90
C LEU A 12 19.60 25.43 -17.80
N GLY A 13 18.97 25.43 -16.62
CA GLY A 13 17.59 24.99 -16.42
C GLY A 13 16.57 26.12 -16.61
N GLY A 14 15.49 25.85 -17.36
CA GLY A 14 14.44 26.80 -17.70
C GLY A 14 13.83 27.51 -16.47
N THR A 15 13.50 28.79 -16.66
CA THR A 15 12.86 29.67 -15.68
C THR A 15 11.43 29.22 -15.38
N ALA A 16 11.30 28.22 -14.52
CA ALA A 16 10.05 27.90 -13.86
C ALA A 16 10.26 27.93 -12.32
N ALA A 17 10.48 29.13 -11.79
CA ALA A 17 9.59 29.61 -10.73
C ALA A 17 9.47 28.75 -9.43
N VAL A 18 10.44 28.86 -8.50
CA VAL A 18 10.25 28.51 -7.08
C VAL A 18 10.76 29.67 -6.24
N GLY A 19 9.85 30.39 -5.57
CA GLY A 19 10.19 31.34 -4.51
C GLY A 19 10.51 30.63 -3.19
N SER A 20 11.27 31.31 -2.32
CA SER A 20 11.70 30.84 -1.00
C SER A 20 10.57 30.25 -0.15
N VAL A 21 10.86 29.21 0.64
CA VAL A 21 9.91 28.55 1.57
C VAL A 21 9.68 29.36 2.86
N ALA A 22 10.27 30.55 3.00
CA ALA A 22 10.22 31.37 4.21
C ALA A 22 9.10 32.45 4.19
N GLY A 23 8.15 32.37 5.14
CA GLY A 23 7.10 33.35 5.48
C GLY A 23 5.89 33.39 4.52
N CYS A 24 4.63 33.67 4.87
CA CYS A 24 3.89 33.97 6.11
C CYS A 24 2.52 33.23 6.05
N PHE A 25 2.09 32.60 7.14
CA PHE A 25 0.78 31.95 7.24
C PHE A 25 -0.37 32.98 7.27
N GLY A 26 -1.20 32.99 6.22
CA GLY A 26 -2.47 33.72 6.21
C GLY A 26 -3.62 32.84 6.73
N SER A 27 -4.35 33.31 7.73
CA SER A 27 -5.58 32.66 8.22
C SER A 27 -6.74 32.87 7.24
N PRO A 28 -7.59 31.86 6.94
CA PRO A 28 -8.82 32.09 6.20
C PRO A 28 -9.88 32.74 7.11
N GLN A 29 -10.51 33.78 6.58
CA GLN A 29 -11.57 34.56 7.19
C GLN A 29 -12.93 33.85 6.97
N SER A 30 -13.70 33.73 8.05
CA SER A 30 -15.06 33.19 8.06
C SER A 30 -16.03 34.06 7.24
N GLY A 31 -16.89 33.40 6.47
CA GLY A 31 -18.03 33.99 5.78
C GLY A 31 -19.28 33.18 6.11
N ASP A 32 -20.28 33.88 6.63
CA ASP A 32 -21.50 33.36 7.24
C ASP A 32 -22.67 33.27 6.24
N GLU A 33 -23.49 32.24 6.45
CA GLU A 33 -24.91 32.00 6.12
C GLU A 33 -25.56 32.44 4.79
N THR A 34 -26.32 31.51 4.19
CA THR A 34 -27.76 31.73 3.93
C THR A 34 -28.55 30.43 3.79
N GLU A 35 -29.61 30.32 4.60
CA GLU A 35 -30.68 29.32 4.56
C GLU A 35 -31.43 29.28 3.21
N THR A 36 -31.96 28.11 2.84
CA THR A 36 -33.36 28.01 2.37
C THR A 36 -33.97 26.65 2.70
N ASP A 37 -35.11 26.73 3.36
CA ASP A 37 -36.02 25.66 3.78
C ASP A 37 -36.98 25.27 2.63
N ALA A 38 -37.30 23.98 2.50
CA ALA A 38 -38.58 23.52 1.95
C ALA A 38 -38.82 22.03 2.26
N THR A 39 -39.70 21.81 3.24
CA THR A 39 -40.36 20.55 3.60
C THR A 39 -41.33 20.08 2.51
N THR A 40 -41.45 18.77 2.27
CA THR A 40 -42.74 18.14 1.90
C THR A 40 -42.80 16.67 2.34
N THR A 41 -43.93 16.28 2.94
CA THR A 41 -44.26 14.95 3.48
C THR A 41 -45.49 14.40 2.72
N GLU A 42 -45.74 13.09 2.88
CA GLU A 42 -46.91 12.25 2.51
C GLU A 42 -46.71 11.35 1.28
N ALA A 43 -47.16 10.09 1.23
CA ALA A 43 -47.91 9.24 2.17
C ALA A 43 -47.74 7.75 1.79
N THR A 44 -47.87 6.89 2.79
CA THR A 44 -47.93 5.42 2.69
C THR A 44 -49.21 4.96 2.01
N THR A 45 -49.08 4.00 1.07
CA THR A 45 -50.22 3.19 0.58
C THR A 45 -49.82 1.72 0.63
N THR A 46 -50.55 0.93 1.42
CA THR A 46 -50.34 -0.51 1.60
C THR A 46 -51.18 -1.29 0.59
N THR A 47 -50.59 -2.18 -0.22
CA THR A 47 -51.32 -3.25 -0.94
C THR A 47 -50.42 -4.47 -1.22
N ALA A 48 -50.91 -5.66 -0.84
CA ALA A 48 -50.56 -7.03 -1.25
C ALA A 48 -49.11 -7.55 -1.11
N GLU A 49 -48.96 -8.68 -0.41
CA GLU A 49 -47.75 -9.48 -0.23
C GLU A 49 -47.31 -10.10 -1.58
N PRO A 50 -46.10 -9.78 -2.10
CA PRO A 50 -45.59 -10.36 -3.35
C PRO A 50 -44.92 -11.72 -3.08
N ALA A 51 -44.58 -12.43 -4.15
CA ALA A 51 -43.58 -13.51 -4.10
C ALA A 51 -42.30 -12.98 -3.42
N SER A 52 -41.53 -13.85 -2.75
CA SER A 52 -40.28 -13.42 -2.12
C SER A 52 -39.43 -12.69 -3.15
N GLU A 53 -39.14 -11.42 -2.88
CA GLU A 53 -38.22 -10.63 -3.68
C GLU A 53 -36.80 -10.95 -3.21
N ALA A 54 -35.84 -10.97 -4.14
CA ALA A 54 -34.45 -11.18 -3.76
C ALA A 54 -33.97 -10.02 -2.88
N GLU A 55 -33.36 -10.33 -1.74
CA GLU A 55 -32.82 -9.35 -0.80
C GLU A 55 -31.30 -9.19 -1.01
N GLY A 56 -30.84 -7.95 -1.20
CA GLY A 56 -29.42 -7.61 -1.36
C GLY A 56 -29.10 -6.94 -2.70
N PRO A 57 -27.85 -6.48 -2.90
CA PRO A 57 -27.40 -5.94 -4.18
C PRO A 57 -27.19 -7.08 -5.22
N PRO A 58 -27.39 -6.82 -6.52
CA PRO A 58 -27.14 -7.81 -7.58
C PRO A 58 -25.75 -8.46 -7.48
N GLY A 59 -25.70 -9.79 -7.49
CA GLY A 59 -24.45 -10.55 -7.33
C GLY A 59 -24.08 -10.88 -5.87
N GLY A 60 -24.82 -10.34 -4.90
CA GLY A 60 -24.82 -10.74 -3.49
C GLY A 60 -26.23 -10.94 -2.93
N ASP A 61 -27.23 -10.94 -3.80
CA ASP A 61 -28.65 -11.00 -3.47
C ASP A 61 -29.15 -12.43 -3.34
N GLN A 62 -30.09 -12.63 -2.42
CA GLN A 62 -30.61 -13.94 -2.05
C GLN A 62 -32.11 -14.03 -2.27
N LEU A 63 -32.54 -15.11 -2.93
CA LEU A 63 -33.94 -15.49 -3.05
C LEU A 63 -34.26 -16.70 -2.14
N GLY A 64 -35.22 -16.50 -1.24
CA GLY A 64 -35.65 -17.49 -0.26
C GLY A 64 -34.74 -17.57 0.98
N GLY A 65 -34.91 -18.64 1.77
CA GLY A 65 -34.11 -18.91 2.98
C GLY A 65 -34.42 -20.27 3.59
N PRO A 66 -33.81 -20.62 4.74
CA PRO A 66 -34.03 -21.91 5.41
C PRO A 66 -35.51 -22.22 5.70
N ASP A 67 -36.31 -21.19 5.95
CA ASP A 67 -37.75 -21.30 6.23
C ASP A 67 -38.64 -20.87 5.04
N ASP A 68 -38.04 -20.56 3.87
CA ASP A 68 -38.73 -20.07 2.66
C ASP A 68 -38.09 -20.66 1.38
N LEU A 69 -38.24 -21.97 1.21
CA LEU A 69 -37.76 -22.69 0.04
C LEU A 69 -38.65 -22.43 -1.18
N GLN A 70 -38.03 -22.22 -2.34
CA GLN A 70 -38.75 -21.96 -3.59
C GLN A 70 -38.97 -23.25 -4.39
N SER A 71 -40.17 -23.42 -4.96
CA SER A 71 -40.47 -24.56 -5.86
C SER A 71 -39.92 -24.38 -7.29
N SER A 72 -39.43 -23.19 -7.60
CA SER A 72 -38.75 -22.80 -8.86
C SER A 72 -38.10 -21.44 -8.68
N ALA A 73 -37.04 -21.14 -9.43
CA ALA A 73 -36.40 -19.81 -9.42
C ALA A 73 -35.95 -19.36 -10.81
N GLU A 74 -35.89 -18.05 -10.98
CA GLU A 74 -35.33 -17.40 -12.17
C GLU A 74 -34.09 -16.61 -11.74
N VAL A 75 -32.99 -16.77 -12.46
CA VAL A 75 -31.72 -16.06 -12.22
C VAL A 75 -31.33 -15.33 -13.49
N ASP A 76 -31.06 -14.05 -13.38
CA ASP A 76 -30.59 -13.24 -14.50
C ASP A 76 -29.05 -13.19 -14.48
N ALA A 77 -28.42 -13.64 -15.56
CA ALA A 77 -26.99 -13.46 -15.79
C ALA A 77 -26.80 -12.18 -16.61
N THR A 78 -26.16 -11.18 -16.02
CA THR A 78 -26.07 -9.83 -16.59
C THR A 78 -24.72 -9.17 -16.34
N VAL A 79 -24.51 -8.05 -17.02
CA VAL A 79 -23.42 -7.11 -16.77
C VAL A 79 -24.02 -5.87 -16.09
N LEU A 80 -23.39 -5.39 -15.03
CA LEU A 80 -23.79 -4.18 -14.32
C LEU A 80 -23.05 -2.97 -14.90
N ASP A 81 -23.75 -1.83 -15.00
CA ASP A 81 -23.14 -0.56 -15.43
C ASP A 81 -21.99 -0.12 -14.49
N ASN A 82 -22.04 -0.52 -13.21
CA ASN A 82 -21.00 -0.30 -12.22
C ASN A 82 -20.96 -1.47 -11.23
N ASP A 83 -19.78 -1.81 -10.72
CA ASP A 83 -19.62 -2.80 -9.66
C ASP A 83 -20.30 -2.31 -8.37
N GLN A 84 -21.20 -3.14 -7.81
CA GLN A 84 -21.92 -2.87 -6.57
C GLN A 84 -21.37 -3.69 -5.39
N GLY A 85 -20.12 -4.12 -5.50
CA GLY A 85 -19.42 -4.90 -4.49
C GLY A 85 -19.43 -6.40 -4.77
N ALA A 86 -19.90 -6.86 -5.94
CA ALA A 86 -19.95 -8.27 -6.36
C ALA A 86 -19.14 -8.57 -7.65
N GLY A 87 -18.58 -7.55 -8.29
CA GLY A 87 -18.07 -7.59 -9.67
C GLY A 87 -19.11 -7.08 -10.67
N GLN A 88 -18.69 -6.80 -11.91
CA GLN A 88 -19.59 -6.34 -12.97
C GLN A 88 -20.40 -7.46 -13.62
N TYR A 89 -19.88 -8.69 -13.63
CA TYR A 89 -20.53 -9.84 -14.23
C TYR A 89 -21.20 -10.64 -13.10
N VAL A 90 -22.53 -10.68 -13.07
CA VAL A 90 -23.26 -11.20 -11.91
C VAL A 90 -24.38 -12.16 -12.32
N ASN A 91 -24.67 -13.09 -11.42
CA ASN A 91 -25.94 -13.80 -11.35
C ASN A 91 -26.80 -13.10 -10.30
N THR A 92 -28.04 -12.75 -10.63
CA THR A 92 -28.98 -12.09 -9.70
C THR A 92 -30.35 -12.76 -9.79
N PRO A 93 -30.83 -13.42 -8.71
CA PRO A 93 -30.17 -13.64 -7.43
C PRO A 93 -28.91 -14.51 -7.52
N ALA A 94 -27.90 -14.17 -6.71
CA ALA A 94 -26.67 -14.94 -6.57
C ALA A 94 -26.85 -16.19 -5.70
N ILE A 95 -27.80 -16.14 -4.74
CA ILE A 95 -28.13 -17.23 -3.82
C ILE A 95 -29.60 -17.61 -4.01
N VAL A 96 -29.87 -18.91 -4.17
CA VAL A 96 -31.24 -19.41 -4.33
C VAL A 96 -31.48 -20.60 -3.40
N TRP A 97 -32.56 -20.53 -2.61
CA TRP A 97 -33.04 -21.62 -1.76
C TRP A 97 -34.21 -22.36 -2.41
N LEU A 98 -34.10 -23.69 -2.53
CA LEU A 98 -35.00 -24.53 -3.32
C LEU A 98 -35.54 -25.73 -2.55
N GLU A 99 -36.76 -26.14 -2.90
CA GLU A 99 -37.28 -27.48 -2.60
C GLU A 99 -36.58 -28.53 -3.48
N SER A 100 -36.43 -29.77 -2.99
CA SER A 100 -35.96 -30.89 -3.82
C SER A 100 -36.91 -31.12 -5.01
N GLY A 101 -36.33 -31.19 -6.21
CA GLY A 101 -37.04 -31.30 -7.48
C GLY A 101 -37.42 -29.96 -8.12
N ALA A 102 -37.04 -28.83 -7.53
CA ALA A 102 -37.23 -27.51 -8.12
C ALA A 102 -36.30 -27.28 -9.33
N THR A 103 -36.74 -26.42 -10.25
CA THR A 103 -35.98 -26.02 -11.43
C THR A 103 -35.53 -24.56 -11.31
N VAL A 104 -34.28 -24.29 -11.64
CA VAL A 104 -33.77 -22.93 -11.85
C VAL A 104 -33.62 -22.67 -13.34
N THR A 105 -34.12 -21.52 -13.79
CA THR A 105 -33.91 -21.00 -15.15
C THR A 105 -32.93 -19.83 -15.07
N TRP A 106 -31.80 -19.92 -15.77
CA TRP A 106 -30.91 -18.79 -15.97
C TRP A 106 -31.21 -18.09 -17.29
N ASN A 107 -31.44 -16.78 -17.24
CA ASN A 107 -31.67 -15.93 -18.40
C ASN A 107 -30.44 -15.08 -18.69
N ILE A 108 -29.83 -15.22 -19.87
CA ILE A 108 -28.70 -14.37 -20.25
C ILE A 108 -29.26 -13.03 -20.73
N LYS A 109 -29.16 -11.97 -19.92
CA LYS A 109 -29.67 -10.65 -20.29
C LYS A 109 -28.72 -9.90 -21.20
N GLU A 110 -27.44 -9.94 -20.86
CA GLU A 110 -26.38 -9.20 -21.52
C GLU A 110 -25.13 -10.07 -21.66
N GLY A 111 -24.21 -9.71 -22.55
CA GLY A 111 -22.94 -10.41 -22.70
C GLY A 111 -23.03 -11.88 -23.15
N ASN A 112 -21.97 -12.63 -22.85
CA ASN A 112 -21.89 -14.08 -23.04
C ASN A 112 -21.55 -14.72 -21.70
N HIS A 113 -22.36 -15.66 -21.24
CA HIS A 113 -22.21 -16.26 -19.92
C HIS A 113 -22.38 -17.77 -19.98
N SER A 114 -21.91 -18.47 -18.95
CA SER A 114 -22.23 -19.88 -18.74
C SER A 114 -22.69 -20.12 -17.32
N VAL A 115 -23.35 -21.25 -17.11
CA VAL A 115 -23.76 -21.78 -15.82
C VAL A 115 -23.15 -23.17 -15.72
N THR A 116 -22.06 -23.28 -14.97
CA THR A 116 -21.26 -24.51 -14.89
C THR A 116 -21.01 -24.87 -13.43
N ALA A 117 -21.32 -26.11 -13.05
CA ALA A 117 -21.07 -26.61 -11.70
C ALA A 117 -19.56 -26.74 -11.40
N TYR A 118 -19.14 -26.49 -10.17
CA TYR A 118 -17.80 -26.85 -9.70
C TYR A 118 -17.68 -28.38 -9.56
N HIS A 119 -17.11 -29.04 -10.58
CA HIS A 119 -17.02 -30.50 -10.66
C HIS A 119 -15.79 -30.99 -11.44
N PRO A 120 -15.18 -32.14 -11.08
CA PRO A 120 -13.99 -32.69 -11.77
C PRO A 120 -14.18 -33.01 -13.24
N GLU A 121 -15.42 -33.16 -13.71
CA GLU A 121 -15.72 -33.32 -15.14
C GLU A 121 -15.38 -32.07 -15.98
N TYR A 122 -15.27 -30.92 -15.32
CA TYR A 122 -14.95 -29.64 -15.94
C TYR A 122 -13.60 -29.09 -15.45
N ASP A 123 -12.70 -30.00 -15.03
CA ASP A 123 -11.36 -29.69 -14.51
C ASP A 123 -11.39 -28.74 -13.30
N LYS A 124 -12.39 -28.90 -12.43
CA LYS A 124 -12.54 -28.13 -11.18
C LYS A 124 -12.71 -29.04 -9.96
N GLN A 125 -12.38 -28.53 -8.79
CA GLN A 125 -12.70 -29.14 -7.50
C GLN A 125 -14.22 -29.38 -7.37
N ARG A 126 -14.60 -30.47 -6.70
CA ARG A 126 -16.01 -30.84 -6.53
C ARG A 126 -16.62 -29.98 -5.43
N ARG A 127 -17.61 -29.14 -5.76
CA ARG A 127 -18.35 -28.30 -4.78
C ARG A 127 -19.87 -28.36 -4.96
N ILE A 128 -20.34 -29.54 -5.36
CA ILE A 128 -21.74 -29.96 -5.42
C ILE A 128 -21.90 -31.28 -4.64
N PRO A 129 -23.12 -31.72 -4.27
CA PRO A 129 -23.33 -32.97 -3.54
C PRO A 129 -22.73 -34.19 -4.27
N GLU A 130 -22.24 -35.17 -3.51
CA GLU A 130 -21.51 -36.33 -4.08
C GLU A 130 -22.36 -37.15 -5.07
N ASP A 131 -23.65 -37.27 -4.78
CA ASP A 131 -24.63 -38.02 -5.56
C ASP A 131 -25.38 -37.17 -6.60
N ALA A 132 -24.98 -35.91 -6.79
CA ALA A 132 -25.59 -35.03 -7.79
C ALA A 132 -24.89 -35.17 -9.16
N GLU A 133 -25.70 -35.12 -10.23
CA GLU A 133 -25.18 -35.01 -11.59
C GLU A 133 -24.66 -33.58 -11.86
N PRO A 134 -23.46 -33.41 -12.45
CA PRO A 134 -22.94 -32.09 -12.78
C PRO A 134 -23.73 -31.46 -13.93
N PHE A 135 -23.68 -30.13 -14.03
CA PHE A 135 -24.34 -29.38 -15.11
C PHE A 135 -23.41 -28.34 -15.73
N ASP A 136 -23.58 -28.13 -17.04
CA ASP A 136 -22.88 -27.12 -17.83
C ASP A 136 -23.78 -26.67 -18.98
N SER A 137 -24.08 -25.37 -19.03
CA SER A 137 -24.84 -24.77 -20.13
C SER A 137 -24.03 -24.62 -21.41
N GLY A 138 -22.70 -24.66 -21.32
CA GLY A 138 -21.83 -24.04 -22.33
C GLY A 138 -21.97 -22.51 -22.32
N VAL A 139 -21.20 -21.83 -23.18
CA VAL A 139 -21.32 -20.38 -23.31
C VAL A 139 -22.58 -20.05 -24.12
N LEU A 140 -23.46 -19.26 -23.51
CA LEU A 140 -24.72 -18.77 -24.04
C LEU A 140 -24.63 -17.25 -24.27
N SER A 141 -25.31 -16.77 -25.30
CA SER A 141 -25.40 -15.35 -25.66
C SER A 141 -26.68 -14.70 -25.13
N ALA A 142 -26.68 -13.37 -25.05
CA ALA A 142 -27.84 -12.58 -24.66
C ALA A 142 -29.14 -13.00 -25.37
N GLY A 143 -30.19 -13.25 -24.58
CA GLY A 143 -31.50 -13.75 -25.00
C GLY A 143 -31.66 -15.27 -24.94
N GLU A 144 -30.58 -16.03 -24.69
CA GLU A 144 -30.64 -17.48 -24.46
C GLU A 144 -30.90 -17.82 -22.99
N THR A 145 -31.35 -19.06 -22.74
CA THR A 145 -31.70 -19.54 -21.40
C THR A 145 -31.14 -20.94 -21.16
N PHE A 146 -30.89 -21.25 -19.88
CA PHE A 146 -30.51 -22.59 -19.42
C PHE A 146 -31.40 -23.01 -18.24
N GLU A 147 -31.85 -24.26 -18.23
CA GLU A 147 -32.67 -24.81 -17.14
C GLU A 147 -31.96 -26.02 -16.52
N HIS A 148 -31.95 -26.09 -15.19
CA HIS A 148 -31.49 -27.26 -14.45
C HIS A 148 -32.44 -27.60 -13.30
N THR A 149 -32.73 -28.90 -13.13
CA THR A 149 -33.60 -29.41 -12.06
C THR A 149 -32.75 -30.05 -10.97
N PHE A 150 -32.94 -29.60 -9.74
CA PHE A 150 -32.12 -29.96 -8.59
C PHE A 150 -32.81 -31.03 -7.74
N GLU A 151 -32.47 -32.29 -7.97
CA GLU A 151 -33.11 -33.43 -7.27
C GLU A 151 -32.44 -33.74 -5.92
N THR A 152 -31.10 -33.61 -5.85
CA THR A 152 -30.31 -34.02 -4.68
C THR A 152 -30.19 -32.86 -3.68
N ALA A 153 -30.52 -33.10 -2.42
CA ALA A 153 -30.36 -32.11 -1.35
C ALA A 153 -28.88 -31.75 -1.11
N GLY A 154 -28.61 -30.49 -0.81
CA GLY A 154 -27.27 -29.97 -0.51
C GLY A 154 -26.95 -28.65 -1.19
N VAL A 155 -25.67 -28.28 -1.15
CA VAL A 155 -25.19 -26.97 -1.64
C VAL A 155 -24.44 -27.14 -2.94
N TYR A 156 -24.80 -26.33 -3.93
CA TYR A 156 -24.26 -26.33 -5.28
C TYR A 156 -23.60 -25.00 -5.56
N ASN A 157 -22.26 -24.98 -5.58
CA ASN A 157 -21.52 -23.83 -6.06
C ASN A 157 -21.34 -23.96 -7.59
N TYR A 158 -21.61 -22.87 -8.31
CA TYR A 158 -21.46 -22.82 -9.77
C TYR A 158 -20.76 -21.52 -10.19
N TYR A 159 -20.23 -21.52 -11.42
CA TYR A 159 -19.45 -20.42 -11.96
C TYR A 159 -19.73 -20.21 -13.45
N CYS A 160 -19.41 -19.00 -13.92
CA CYS A 160 -19.40 -18.64 -15.32
C CYS A 160 -17.98 -18.81 -15.89
N ARG A 161 -17.77 -19.75 -16.82
CA ARG A 161 -16.46 -20.08 -17.39
C ARG A 161 -15.64 -18.88 -17.89
N PRO A 162 -16.19 -17.94 -18.68
CA PRO A 162 -15.41 -16.78 -19.13
C PRO A 162 -15.14 -15.75 -18.03
N HIS A 163 -15.86 -15.79 -16.91
CA HIS A 163 -15.87 -14.73 -15.90
C HIS A 163 -15.61 -15.22 -14.46
N GLU A 164 -15.17 -16.47 -14.30
CA GLU A 164 -14.82 -17.07 -13.00
C GLU A 164 -13.75 -16.23 -12.31
N GLY A 165 -12.67 -15.91 -13.04
CA GLY A 165 -11.58 -15.07 -12.57
C GLY A 165 -12.01 -13.64 -12.17
N LEU A 166 -13.21 -13.22 -12.57
CA LEU A 166 -13.80 -11.93 -12.24
C LEU A 166 -14.86 -12.02 -11.14
N GLY A 167 -15.01 -13.20 -10.51
CA GLY A 167 -15.92 -13.41 -9.38
C GLY A 167 -17.36 -13.77 -9.76
N MET A 168 -17.66 -14.07 -11.03
CA MET A 168 -19.01 -14.45 -11.44
C MET A 168 -19.34 -15.90 -11.04
N VAL A 169 -19.81 -16.05 -9.82
CA VAL A 169 -20.22 -17.31 -9.19
C VAL A 169 -21.67 -17.24 -8.71
N GLY A 170 -22.20 -18.36 -8.24
CA GLY A 170 -23.48 -18.39 -7.53
C GLY A 170 -23.64 -19.65 -6.70
N VAL A 171 -24.63 -19.63 -5.81
CA VAL A 171 -24.91 -20.71 -4.85
C VAL A 171 -26.38 -21.12 -4.95
N VAL A 172 -26.64 -22.41 -5.14
CA VAL A 172 -27.98 -22.99 -5.03
C VAL A 172 -28.02 -23.93 -3.83
N LEU A 173 -29.00 -23.73 -2.96
CA LEU A 173 -29.25 -24.57 -1.78
C LEU A 173 -30.54 -25.34 -1.97
N VAL A 174 -30.48 -26.65 -1.82
CA VAL A 174 -31.62 -27.55 -1.99
C VAL A 174 -31.92 -28.20 -0.65
N GLU A 175 -33.10 -27.91 -0.10
CA GLU A 175 -33.50 -28.25 1.28
C GLU A 175 -32.56 -27.63 2.34
N GLU A 176 -32.67 -28.07 3.60
CA GLU A 176 -31.69 -27.72 4.64
C GLU A 176 -30.29 -28.28 4.30
N PRO A 177 -29.25 -27.43 4.17
CA PRO A 177 -27.90 -27.87 3.85
C PRO A 177 -27.31 -28.70 5.00
N ARG A 178 -27.06 -30.00 4.75
CA ARG A 178 -26.41 -30.91 5.71
C ARG A 178 -25.00 -31.27 5.26
N GLY A 179 -24.12 -30.28 5.24
CA GLY A 179 -22.70 -30.47 4.88
C GLY A 179 -22.47 -30.91 3.43
N GLY A 180 -21.25 -31.37 3.16
CA GLY A 180 -20.82 -31.84 1.84
C GLY A 180 -19.81 -30.90 1.17
N PRO A 181 -19.29 -31.22 -0.03
CA PRO A 181 -18.22 -30.45 -0.66
C PRO A 181 -18.61 -29.01 -1.02
N GLY A 182 -19.90 -28.72 -1.18
CA GLY A 182 -20.40 -27.37 -1.42
C GLY A 182 -20.32 -26.44 -0.21
N THR A 183 -20.16 -26.99 1.01
CA THR A 183 -20.13 -26.23 2.27
C THR A 183 -18.73 -26.15 2.90
N THR A 184 -17.70 -26.68 2.24
CA THR A 184 -16.31 -26.60 2.75
C THR A 184 -15.69 -25.24 2.42
N ASP A 185 -14.52 -24.96 2.97
CA ASP A 185 -13.76 -23.76 2.62
C ASP A 185 -13.48 -23.70 1.09
N PRO A 186 -13.68 -22.55 0.43
CA PRO A 186 -13.44 -22.38 -1.00
C PRO A 186 -12.00 -22.01 -1.38
N SER A 187 -11.02 -22.03 -0.46
CA SER A 187 -9.60 -21.75 -0.77
C SER A 187 -8.97 -22.68 -1.80
N GLU A 188 -9.55 -23.86 -2.03
CA GLU A 188 -9.15 -24.78 -3.11
C GLU A 188 -9.61 -24.34 -4.51
N ILE A 189 -10.46 -23.31 -4.63
CA ILE A 189 -10.83 -22.73 -5.92
C ILE A 189 -9.63 -21.98 -6.49
N GLU A 190 -9.16 -22.36 -7.68
CA GLU A 190 -7.96 -21.77 -8.32
C GLU A 190 -8.00 -20.25 -8.48
N SER A 191 -9.19 -19.69 -8.74
CA SER A 191 -9.39 -18.25 -8.76
C SER A 191 -9.67 -17.76 -7.34
N SER A 192 -8.77 -16.93 -6.79
CA SER A 192 -8.95 -16.30 -5.49
C SER A 192 -10.21 -15.44 -5.41
N THR A 193 -10.50 -14.65 -6.45
CA THR A 193 -11.73 -13.85 -6.52
C THR A 193 -12.98 -14.73 -6.51
N ALA A 194 -12.98 -15.86 -7.22
CA ALA A 194 -14.09 -16.81 -7.13
C ALA A 194 -14.16 -17.47 -5.74
N ALA A 195 -13.03 -17.80 -5.13
CA ALA A 195 -12.95 -18.37 -3.79
C ALA A 195 -13.60 -17.45 -2.74
N GLU A 196 -13.17 -16.19 -2.69
CA GLU A 196 -13.71 -15.16 -1.80
C GLU A 196 -15.20 -14.94 -2.03
N ARG A 197 -15.63 -14.86 -3.30
CA ARG A 197 -17.04 -14.68 -3.65
C ARG A 197 -17.89 -15.85 -3.20
N VAL A 198 -17.45 -17.08 -3.47
CA VAL A 198 -18.15 -18.27 -2.97
C VAL A 198 -18.21 -18.25 -1.44
N GLY A 199 -17.14 -17.88 -0.75
CA GLY A 199 -17.11 -17.75 0.71
C GLY A 199 -18.15 -16.76 1.22
N SER A 200 -18.17 -15.55 0.64
CA SER A 200 -19.13 -14.50 1.00
C SER A 200 -20.59 -14.90 0.76
N LEU A 201 -20.88 -15.61 -0.34
CA LEU A 201 -22.23 -16.11 -0.62
C LEU A 201 -22.63 -17.23 0.34
N LEU A 202 -21.71 -18.12 0.73
CA LEU A 202 -21.95 -19.15 1.74
C LEU A 202 -22.25 -18.53 3.11
N ASP A 203 -21.46 -17.54 3.53
CA ASP A 203 -21.69 -16.80 4.78
C ASP A 203 -23.05 -16.09 4.76
N THR A 204 -23.41 -15.46 3.64
CA THR A 204 -24.72 -14.80 3.45
C THR A 204 -25.87 -15.81 3.56
N ALA A 205 -25.69 -17.03 3.03
CA ALA A 205 -26.62 -18.14 3.19
C ALA A 205 -26.61 -18.76 4.61
N GLY A 206 -25.88 -18.18 5.56
CA GLY A 206 -25.78 -18.69 6.93
C GLY A 206 -24.97 -20.00 7.05
N ILE A 207 -24.15 -20.31 6.05
CA ILE A 207 -23.20 -21.41 6.07
C ILE A 207 -21.87 -20.85 6.52
N ASP A 208 -21.61 -20.99 7.82
CA ASP A 208 -20.37 -20.59 8.44
C ASP A 208 -19.20 -21.43 7.91
N VAL A 209 -18.48 -20.90 6.91
CA VAL A 209 -17.18 -21.43 6.47
C VAL A 209 -16.03 -20.91 7.34
N SER A 210 -16.28 -19.98 8.27
CA SER A 210 -15.27 -19.43 9.19
C SER A 210 -14.77 -20.44 10.22
N GLN A 211 -15.45 -21.57 10.44
CA GLN A 211 -14.86 -22.71 11.15
C GLN A 211 -13.63 -23.31 10.43
N ALA A 212 -13.37 -22.92 9.17
CA ALA A 212 -12.16 -23.25 8.43
C ALA A 212 -11.14 -22.09 8.31
N ARG A 213 -11.48 -20.84 8.64
CA ARG A 213 -10.52 -19.72 8.67
C ARG A 213 -9.85 -19.66 10.05
N THR A 214 -8.98 -20.63 10.31
CA THR A 214 -8.34 -20.81 11.63
C THR A 214 -7.03 -20.04 11.86
N ALA A 215 -6.52 -19.31 10.87
CA ALA A 215 -5.28 -18.53 11.03
C ALA A 215 -5.24 -17.35 10.05
N TYR A 216 -4.58 -16.27 10.48
CA TYR A 216 -4.21 -15.14 9.62
C TYR A 216 -3.01 -15.55 8.78
N GLU A 217 -3.20 -15.66 7.46
CA GLU A 217 -2.25 -16.27 6.54
C GLU A 217 -1.48 -15.23 5.72
N TRP A 218 -0.51 -15.69 4.93
CA TRP A 218 0.30 -14.85 4.04
C TRP A 218 -0.54 -13.91 3.16
N GLN A 219 -1.63 -14.41 2.59
CA GLN A 219 -2.50 -13.63 1.72
C GLN A 219 -3.20 -12.50 2.50
N ASP A 220 -3.63 -12.74 3.73
CA ASP A 220 -4.23 -11.72 4.59
C ASP A 220 -3.19 -10.64 4.93
N ALA A 221 -1.98 -11.07 5.31
CA ALA A 221 -0.87 -10.16 5.60
C ALA A 221 -0.51 -9.28 4.42
N THR A 222 -0.40 -9.86 3.23
CA THR A 222 -0.03 -9.15 2.01
C THR A 222 -1.15 -8.28 1.42
N TRP A 223 -2.40 -8.57 1.78
CA TRP A 223 -3.54 -7.70 1.51
C TRP A 223 -3.53 -6.47 2.43
N ASP A 224 -3.30 -6.67 3.73
CA ASP A 224 -3.23 -5.58 4.69
C ASP A 224 -2.04 -4.65 4.43
N THR A 225 -0.87 -5.19 4.05
CA THR A 225 0.29 -4.37 3.69
C THR A 225 0.00 -3.42 2.51
N TYR A 226 -0.76 -3.87 1.50
CA TYR A 226 -1.22 -3.01 0.39
C TYR A 226 -2.00 -1.80 0.92
N TRP A 227 -3.03 -2.06 1.73
CA TRP A 227 -3.93 -1.03 2.23
C TRP A 227 -3.23 -0.11 3.22
N TYR A 228 -2.44 -0.64 4.13
CA TYR A 228 -1.75 0.18 5.14
C TYR A 228 -0.68 1.07 4.48
N SER A 229 0.02 0.57 3.46
CA SER A 229 0.89 1.38 2.61
C SER A 229 0.11 2.52 1.93
N LEU A 230 -1.06 2.22 1.35
CA LEU A 230 -1.91 3.21 0.67
C LEU A 230 -2.45 4.27 1.65
N TYR A 231 -2.84 3.86 2.86
CA TYR A 231 -3.40 4.76 3.87
C TYR A 231 -2.34 5.72 4.40
N ASN A 232 -1.15 5.23 4.71
CA ASN A 232 -0.03 6.07 5.16
C ASN A 232 0.39 7.05 4.05
N MET A 233 0.49 6.60 2.79
CA MET A 233 0.79 7.45 1.65
C MET A 233 -0.28 8.54 1.46
N SER A 234 -1.54 8.14 1.28
CA SER A 234 -2.64 9.08 1.00
C SER A 234 -2.82 10.08 2.13
N THR A 235 -2.73 9.63 3.38
CA THR A 235 -2.84 10.51 4.55
C THR A 235 -1.73 11.56 4.55
N ASN A 236 -0.48 11.13 4.43
CA ASN A 236 0.68 12.03 4.54
C ASN A 236 0.84 12.97 3.34
N ILE A 237 0.61 12.48 2.12
CA ILE A 237 0.81 13.25 0.89
C ILE A 237 -0.37 14.17 0.59
N SER A 238 -1.60 13.81 0.93
CA SER A 238 -2.78 14.50 0.37
C SER A 238 -3.90 14.88 1.34
N MET A 239 -3.88 14.41 2.59
CA MET A 239 -5.01 14.59 3.51
C MET A 239 -4.65 15.36 4.79
N SER A 240 -3.57 15.00 5.49
CA SER A 240 -3.31 15.47 6.85
C SER A 240 -2.96 16.95 6.95
N GLY A 241 -2.36 17.52 5.89
CA GLY A 241 -1.76 18.85 5.94
C GLY A 241 -0.49 18.94 6.80
N ASN A 242 0.06 17.81 7.28
CA ASN A 242 1.22 17.76 8.19
C ASN A 242 2.55 18.05 7.49
N GLY A 243 2.75 19.30 7.05
CA GLY A 243 3.96 19.73 6.36
C GLY A 243 3.76 21.00 5.55
N VAL A 244 4.78 21.36 4.78
CA VAL A 244 4.68 22.48 3.83
C VAL A 244 3.89 22.03 2.61
N GLN A 245 2.78 22.73 2.34
CA GLN A 245 1.82 22.37 1.30
C GLN A 245 2.16 23.02 -0.05
N PHE A 246 1.89 22.31 -1.14
CA PHE A 246 1.87 22.82 -2.50
C PHE A 246 0.41 23.03 -2.95
N PRO A 247 0.07 24.16 -3.60
CA PRO A 247 0.91 25.34 -3.80
C PRO A 247 1.13 26.14 -2.49
N HIS A 248 2.35 26.64 -2.31
CA HIS A 248 2.77 27.41 -1.12
C HIS A 248 2.77 28.93 -1.34
N ASN A 249 2.92 29.38 -2.60
CA ASN A 249 3.01 30.77 -2.98
C ASN A 249 2.32 31.03 -4.33
N GLU A 250 2.10 32.29 -4.69
CA GLU A 250 1.38 32.69 -5.92
C GLU A 250 1.98 32.03 -7.18
N GLN A 251 3.29 31.95 -7.24
CA GLN A 251 3.99 31.37 -8.38
C GLN A 251 3.77 29.85 -8.50
N GLN A 252 3.74 29.15 -7.37
CA GLN A 252 3.36 27.74 -7.33
C GLN A 252 1.88 27.54 -7.64
N GLN A 253 1.01 28.47 -7.21
CA GLN A 253 -0.42 28.46 -7.54
C GLN A 253 -0.62 28.60 -9.06
N GLU A 254 0.06 29.54 -9.71
CA GLU A 254 0.03 29.68 -11.18
C GLU A 254 0.51 28.41 -11.89
N ALA A 255 1.53 27.74 -11.35
CA ALA A 255 2.01 26.47 -11.88
C ALA A 255 0.99 25.34 -11.70
N PHE A 256 0.33 25.28 -10.55
CA PHE A 256 -0.75 24.33 -10.25
C PHE A 256 -1.95 24.54 -11.19
N ASP A 257 -2.44 25.78 -11.30
CA ASP A 257 -3.59 26.16 -12.12
C ASP A 257 -3.39 25.88 -13.61
N ARG A 258 -2.12 25.84 -14.06
CA ARG A 258 -1.77 25.45 -15.43
C ARG A 258 -1.64 23.93 -15.59
N ARG A 259 -1.06 23.22 -14.62
CA ARG A 259 -0.70 21.80 -14.74
C ARG A 259 -1.88 20.86 -14.49
N VAL A 260 -2.69 21.14 -13.47
CA VAL A 260 -3.78 20.23 -13.06
C VAL A 260 -4.85 20.06 -14.14
N PRO A 261 -5.33 21.12 -14.83
CA PRO A 261 -6.28 20.92 -15.93
C PRO A 261 -5.73 20.02 -17.05
N ALA A 262 -4.44 20.13 -17.36
CA ALA A 262 -3.82 19.22 -18.32
C ALA A 262 -3.79 17.78 -17.78
N MET A 263 -3.35 17.58 -16.53
CA MET A 263 -3.34 16.22 -15.94
C MET A 263 -4.72 15.55 -15.99
N LEU A 264 -5.80 16.30 -15.66
CA LEU A 264 -7.18 15.81 -15.78
C LEU A 264 -7.51 15.39 -17.22
N GLU A 265 -7.23 16.25 -18.20
CA GLU A 265 -7.46 15.96 -19.62
C GLU A 265 -6.74 14.69 -20.10
N TYR A 266 -5.48 14.48 -19.71
CA TYR A 266 -4.68 13.32 -20.14
C TYR A 266 -4.91 12.04 -19.32
N SER A 267 -5.62 12.14 -18.21
CA SER A 267 -5.96 10.98 -17.38
C SER A 267 -7.39 10.51 -17.60
N ASP A 268 -8.14 11.14 -18.52
CA ASP A 268 -9.54 10.84 -18.82
C ASP A 268 -10.45 10.95 -17.59
N VAL A 269 -10.14 11.89 -16.67
CA VAL A 269 -10.96 12.15 -15.48
C VAL A 269 -11.34 13.63 -15.38
N ASP A 270 -12.59 13.89 -15.03
CA ASP A 270 -13.10 15.27 -14.96
C ASP A 270 -12.66 16.03 -13.69
N GLN A 271 -12.21 15.30 -12.67
CA GLN A 271 -11.92 15.87 -11.38
C GLN A 271 -10.88 15.05 -10.59
N PRO A 272 -10.11 15.68 -9.68
CA PRO A 272 -9.18 14.97 -8.82
C PRO A 272 -9.89 13.96 -7.91
N PRO A 273 -9.24 12.85 -7.52
CA PRO A 273 -9.84 11.79 -6.69
C PRO A 273 -10.02 12.20 -5.23
N ILE A 274 -9.47 13.35 -4.81
CA ILE A 274 -9.60 13.93 -3.48
C ILE A 274 -10.01 15.38 -3.65
N LYS A 275 -11.04 15.80 -2.93
CA LYS A 275 -11.51 17.18 -2.92
C LYS A 275 -10.65 18.01 -1.96
N ASN A 276 -10.25 19.21 -2.38
CA ASN A 276 -9.41 20.14 -1.63
C ASN A 276 -8.14 19.49 -1.03
N PRO A 277 -7.31 18.78 -1.83
CA PRO A 277 -6.20 18.01 -1.31
C PRO A 277 -5.16 18.89 -0.62
N ASN A 278 -4.64 18.44 0.52
CA ASN A 278 -3.50 19.03 1.21
C ASN A 278 -2.23 18.39 0.68
N LEU A 279 -1.76 18.83 -0.50
CA LEU A 279 -0.60 18.23 -1.18
C LEU A 279 0.70 18.59 -0.46
N ASN A 280 1.30 17.63 0.22
CA ASN A 280 2.48 17.83 1.04
C ASN A 280 3.76 17.76 0.20
N MET A 281 4.47 18.88 0.02
CA MET A 281 5.76 18.91 -0.69
C MET A 281 6.97 18.73 0.23
N ALA A 282 6.84 19.09 1.51
CA ALA A 282 7.90 18.94 2.50
C ALA A 282 7.29 18.58 3.88
N PRO A 283 7.14 17.27 4.17
CA PRO A 283 6.46 16.79 5.37
C PRO A 283 7.18 17.18 6.65
N PHE A 284 6.41 17.45 7.71
CA PHE A 284 6.98 17.58 9.03
C PHE A 284 7.37 16.21 9.59
N THR A 285 8.45 16.18 10.37
CA THR A 285 8.98 14.94 10.95
C THR A 285 7.99 14.26 11.89
N LYS A 286 7.14 15.01 12.60
CA LYS A 286 6.11 14.46 13.50
C LYS A 286 4.77 15.19 13.42
N GLY A 287 3.68 14.49 13.70
CA GLY A 287 2.33 15.04 13.82
C GLY A 287 1.43 14.29 14.82
N ASP A 288 0.37 14.95 15.28
CA ASP A 288 -0.77 14.32 15.98
C ASP A 288 -1.83 13.96 14.94
N PRO A 289 -2.13 12.67 14.71
CA PRO A 289 -3.02 12.24 13.65
C PRO A 289 -4.52 12.30 13.98
N SER A 290 -4.88 13.00 15.06
CA SER A 290 -6.27 13.30 15.40
C SER A 290 -6.89 14.33 14.45
N PHE A 291 -8.11 14.07 14.00
CA PHE A 291 -8.84 15.03 13.18
C PHE A 291 -9.26 16.24 14.02
N THR A 292 -9.30 17.40 13.37
CA THR A 292 -9.69 18.67 14.00
C THR A 292 -11.19 18.98 13.89
N GLU A 293 -11.90 18.20 13.06
CA GLU A 293 -13.35 18.25 12.84
C GLU A 293 -13.84 16.88 12.33
N GLU A 294 -15.16 16.72 12.14
CA GLU A 294 -15.75 15.47 11.68
C GLU A 294 -15.28 15.12 10.24
N PRO A 295 -14.64 13.95 10.03
CA PRO A 295 -14.01 13.63 8.75
C PRO A 295 -15.04 13.25 7.67
N VAL A 296 -14.90 13.84 6.49
CA VAL A 296 -15.72 13.52 5.30
C VAL A 296 -14.93 12.61 4.37
N PHE A 297 -15.23 11.31 4.41
CA PHE A 297 -14.62 10.30 3.53
C PHE A 297 -15.35 10.14 2.19
N ASP A 298 -16.59 10.62 2.09
CA ASP A 298 -17.37 10.73 0.86
C ASP A 298 -18.19 12.03 0.90
N ALA A 299 -17.88 12.96 0.00
CA ALA A 299 -18.55 14.25 -0.13
C ALA A 299 -19.86 14.21 -0.94
N GLY A 300 -20.41 13.01 -1.20
CA GLY A 300 -21.60 12.78 -2.03
C GLY A 300 -21.31 12.44 -3.49
N ASP A 301 -20.03 12.24 -3.83
CA ASP A 301 -19.54 11.90 -5.16
C ASP A 301 -18.43 10.83 -5.14
N GLY A 302 -18.32 10.09 -4.03
CA GLY A 302 -17.34 9.02 -3.83
C GLY A 302 -15.95 9.50 -3.43
N ARG A 303 -15.73 10.81 -3.25
CA ARG A 303 -14.41 11.37 -2.94
C ARG A 303 -14.32 11.90 -1.50
N PRO A 304 -13.18 11.70 -0.81
CA PRO A 304 -12.93 12.34 0.46
C PRO A 304 -12.67 13.85 0.30
N ASP A 305 -13.09 14.65 1.28
CA ASP A 305 -12.78 16.09 1.35
C ASP A 305 -11.66 16.33 2.36
N ALA A 306 -10.44 16.49 1.85
CA ALA A 306 -9.24 16.65 2.67
C ALA A 306 -9.25 17.95 3.50
N SER A 307 -10.14 18.90 3.25
CA SER A 307 -10.31 20.05 4.14
C SER A 307 -10.69 19.64 5.57
N THR A 308 -11.46 18.55 5.72
CA THR A 308 -11.94 17.97 6.99
C THR A 308 -10.99 16.95 7.61
N LEU A 309 -9.95 16.54 6.88
CA LEU A 309 -9.01 15.49 7.30
C LEU A 309 -7.72 16.06 7.90
N LYS A 310 -7.69 17.38 8.16
CA LYS A 310 -6.52 18.11 8.65
C LYS A 310 -6.21 17.80 10.11
N TRP A 311 -4.92 17.72 10.38
CA TRP A 311 -4.36 17.62 11.72
C TRP A 311 -4.09 19.00 12.32
N ASP A 312 -3.99 19.08 13.65
CA ASP A 312 -3.58 20.33 14.32
C ASP A 312 -2.07 20.56 14.16
N ILE A 313 -1.71 21.44 13.23
CA ILE A 313 -0.32 21.81 12.93
C ILE A 313 0.41 22.41 14.16
N LYS A 314 -0.30 22.89 15.18
CA LYS A 314 0.35 23.34 16.43
C LYS A 314 0.95 22.18 17.21
N LYS A 315 0.47 20.95 16.98
CA LYS A 315 0.98 19.71 17.58
C LYS A 315 2.01 18.99 16.68
N SER A 316 2.28 19.52 15.49
CA SER A 316 3.33 19.01 14.60
C SER A 316 4.71 19.55 14.96
N SER A 317 5.76 18.85 14.54
CA SER A 317 7.15 19.24 14.83
C SER A 317 7.60 20.53 14.16
N LYS A 318 6.91 20.92 13.07
CA LYS A 318 7.29 22.05 12.18
C LYS A 318 8.72 21.96 11.64
N THR A 319 9.32 20.77 11.72
CA THR A 319 10.69 20.50 11.28
C THR A 319 10.59 19.55 10.12
N VAL A 320 11.28 19.85 9.03
CA VAL A 320 11.46 18.98 7.86
C VAL A 320 12.87 18.39 7.94
N SER A 321 13.02 17.11 7.63
CA SER A 321 14.31 16.42 7.50
C SER A 321 14.47 15.82 6.10
N PRO A 322 15.71 15.54 5.64
CA PRO A 322 15.90 14.88 4.35
C PRO A 322 15.21 13.52 4.27
N ALA A 323 15.21 12.74 5.36
CA ALA A 323 14.55 11.45 5.38
C ALA A 323 13.02 11.57 5.32
N SER A 324 12.41 12.54 6.01
CA SER A 324 10.96 12.77 5.91
C SER A 324 10.51 13.14 4.49
N VAL A 325 11.33 13.92 3.76
CA VAL A 325 11.11 14.26 2.36
C VAL A 325 11.34 13.05 1.46
N ALA A 326 12.48 12.39 1.63
CA ALA A 326 12.90 11.29 0.77
C ALA A 326 11.95 10.09 0.85
N TRP A 327 11.61 9.59 2.04
CA TRP A 327 10.70 8.45 2.17
C TRP A 327 9.28 8.75 1.70
N THR A 328 8.80 9.97 1.93
CA THR A 328 7.48 10.39 1.46
C THR A 328 7.41 10.39 -0.06
N HIS A 329 8.40 11.00 -0.72
CA HIS A 329 8.37 11.12 -2.17
C HIS A 329 8.82 9.85 -2.88
N LEU A 330 9.71 9.04 -2.29
CA LEU A 330 9.93 7.66 -2.70
C LEU A 330 8.61 6.89 -2.68
N LYS A 331 7.82 7.04 -1.60
CA LYS A 331 6.52 6.36 -1.53
C LYS A 331 5.56 6.79 -2.63
N GLY A 332 5.55 8.08 -2.96
CA GLY A 332 4.80 8.59 -4.11
C GLY A 332 5.27 7.99 -5.44
N VAL A 333 6.58 7.90 -5.66
CA VAL A 333 7.21 7.29 -6.85
C VAL A 333 6.84 5.82 -6.97
N THR A 334 7.01 5.04 -5.91
CA THR A 334 6.68 3.61 -5.90
C THR A 334 5.19 3.37 -6.18
N TRP A 335 4.30 4.19 -5.62
CA TRP A 335 2.86 4.12 -5.95
C TRP A 335 2.55 4.56 -7.38
N ALA A 336 3.28 5.53 -7.93
CA ALA A 336 3.11 5.93 -9.32
C ALA A 336 3.47 4.79 -10.28
N LYS A 337 4.60 4.10 -10.06
CA LYS A 337 4.98 2.87 -10.79
C LYS A 337 3.87 1.82 -10.67
N ASN A 338 3.37 1.62 -9.45
CA ASN A 338 2.32 0.64 -9.19
C ASN A 338 1.02 0.96 -9.93
N PHE A 339 0.55 2.21 -9.90
CA PHE A 339 -0.67 2.62 -10.60
C PHE A 339 -0.54 2.38 -12.10
N GLU A 340 0.62 2.69 -12.68
CA GLU A 340 0.87 2.50 -14.10
C GLU A 340 0.81 1.04 -14.53
N ALA A 341 1.47 0.15 -13.78
CA ALA A 341 1.44 -1.29 -14.06
C ALA A 341 0.01 -1.87 -14.06
N HIS A 342 -0.97 -1.14 -13.52
CA HIS A 342 -2.34 -1.58 -13.35
C HIS A 342 -3.38 -0.58 -13.90
N PHE A 343 -3.02 0.30 -14.84
CA PHE A 343 -3.98 1.26 -15.41
C PHE A 343 -5.22 0.59 -16.01
N ASP A 344 -5.05 -0.59 -16.61
CA ASP A 344 -6.14 -1.34 -17.24
C ASP A 344 -6.92 -2.24 -16.25
N ALA A 345 -6.39 -2.45 -15.05
CA ALA A 345 -6.97 -3.32 -14.03
C ALA A 345 -7.67 -2.54 -12.90
N LEU A 346 -7.24 -1.31 -12.63
CA LEU A 346 -7.78 -0.50 -11.54
C LEU A 346 -9.03 0.30 -11.98
N PRO A 347 -10.10 0.35 -11.16
CA PRO A 347 -11.28 1.16 -11.40
C PRO A 347 -11.00 2.62 -11.81
N GLU A 348 -11.75 3.12 -12.81
CA GLU A 348 -11.64 4.51 -13.29
C GLU A 348 -11.82 5.54 -12.17
N GLY A 349 -12.72 5.27 -11.21
CA GLY A 349 -12.96 6.14 -10.05
C GLY A 349 -11.74 6.35 -9.13
N MET A 350 -10.73 5.49 -9.21
CA MET A 350 -9.46 5.73 -8.51
C MET A 350 -8.57 6.77 -9.21
N ALA A 351 -8.84 7.09 -10.47
CA ALA A 351 -8.03 7.99 -11.30
C ALA A 351 -6.53 7.63 -11.28
N PRO A 352 -6.14 6.36 -11.56
CA PRO A 352 -4.77 5.89 -11.35
C PRO A 352 -3.74 6.68 -12.18
N LYS A 353 -4.08 7.03 -13.44
CA LYS A 353 -3.25 7.90 -14.30
C LYS A 353 -3.00 9.28 -13.68
N PHE A 354 -4.06 9.93 -13.20
CA PHE A 354 -3.95 11.23 -12.53
C PHE A 354 -3.09 11.15 -11.27
N ARG A 355 -3.27 10.10 -10.46
CA ARG A 355 -2.47 9.87 -9.26
C ARG A 355 -1.00 9.69 -9.59
N ALA A 356 -0.65 8.88 -10.59
CA ALA A 356 0.73 8.68 -11.02
C ALA A 356 1.39 10.00 -11.44
N GLN A 357 0.70 10.81 -12.27
CA GLN A 357 1.16 12.14 -12.69
C GLN A 357 1.38 13.10 -11.51
N MET A 358 0.41 13.16 -10.58
CA MET A 358 0.49 14.06 -9.43
C MET A 358 1.60 13.65 -8.43
N LEU A 359 1.72 12.36 -8.12
CA LEU A 359 2.72 11.85 -7.17
C LEU A 359 4.14 12.09 -7.68
N THR A 360 4.41 11.80 -8.96
CA THR A 360 5.71 12.07 -9.59
C THR A 360 5.99 13.57 -9.72
N THR A 361 4.96 14.42 -9.86
CA THR A 361 5.13 15.88 -9.90
C THR A 361 5.53 16.39 -8.52
N LEU A 362 4.86 15.92 -7.47
CA LEU A 362 5.18 16.26 -6.09
C LEU A 362 6.58 15.81 -5.69
N ALA A 363 7.03 14.63 -6.14
CA ALA A 363 8.39 14.17 -5.92
C ALA A 363 9.43 15.15 -6.48
N GLN A 364 9.23 15.64 -7.70
CA GLN A 364 10.11 16.66 -8.30
C GLN A 364 10.02 18.00 -7.57
N ILE A 365 8.84 18.44 -7.12
CA ILE A 365 8.68 19.65 -6.30
C ILE A 365 9.44 19.50 -4.98
N GLY A 366 9.35 18.33 -4.34
CA GLY A 366 10.08 17.98 -3.12
C GLY A 366 11.59 18.09 -3.29
N ILE A 367 12.14 17.54 -4.37
CA ILE A 367 13.57 17.69 -4.71
C ILE A 367 13.94 19.16 -4.90
N ARG A 368 13.13 19.92 -5.65
CA ARG A 368 13.41 21.34 -5.88
C ARG A 368 13.44 22.12 -4.57
N ALA A 369 12.50 21.86 -3.66
CA ALA A 369 12.48 22.49 -2.34
C ALA A 369 13.66 22.06 -1.48
N ALA A 370 13.93 20.76 -1.37
CA ALA A 370 14.95 20.20 -0.49
C ALA A 370 16.38 20.46 -0.97
N LEU A 371 16.64 20.26 -2.26
CA LEU A 371 18.00 20.16 -2.80
C LEU A 371 18.38 21.28 -3.77
N ILE A 372 17.43 22.05 -4.30
CA ILE A 372 17.74 23.02 -5.38
C ILE A 372 17.54 24.47 -4.95
N ALA A 373 16.34 24.85 -4.49
CA ALA A 373 15.92 26.26 -4.38
C ALA A 373 15.02 26.61 -3.16
N GLY A 374 14.77 25.69 -2.21
CA GLY A 374 13.84 25.96 -1.11
C GLY A 374 14.41 26.59 0.16
N GLY A 375 15.74 26.73 0.30
CA GLY A 375 16.40 27.18 1.54
C GLY A 375 16.63 28.69 1.61
N PRO A 376 17.01 29.22 2.80
CA PRO A 376 17.30 30.64 3.00
C PRO A 376 18.49 31.16 2.18
N GLU A 377 19.38 30.26 1.75
CA GLU A 377 20.51 30.58 0.86
C GLU A 377 20.19 30.28 -0.62
N GLU A 378 18.92 30.02 -0.97
CA GLU A 378 18.44 29.64 -2.32
C GLU A 378 19.16 28.40 -2.91
N ASN A 379 19.75 27.58 -2.04
CA ASN A 379 20.47 26.36 -2.33
C ASN A 379 19.70 25.11 -1.85
N GLY A 380 18.38 25.15 -1.74
CA GLY A 380 17.62 24.02 -1.17
C GLY A 380 17.60 24.05 0.36
N ALA A 381 16.46 23.69 0.93
CA ALA A 381 16.20 23.84 2.36
C ALA A 381 17.04 22.89 3.24
N LEU A 382 17.63 21.85 2.64
CA LEU A 382 18.20 20.73 3.37
C LEU A 382 19.65 20.40 3.01
N THR A 383 20.34 21.29 2.27
CA THR A 383 21.77 21.12 1.93
C THR A 383 22.62 22.22 2.58
N LYS A 384 23.91 21.95 2.77
CA LYS A 384 24.87 22.92 3.28
C LYS A 384 25.61 23.66 2.17
N GLY A 385 25.48 24.99 2.11
CA GLY A 385 26.23 25.83 1.18
C GLY A 385 26.08 25.37 -0.29
N ASP A 386 27.18 25.26 -1.02
CA ASP A 386 27.16 24.86 -2.43
C ASP A 386 27.24 23.33 -2.64
N SER A 387 27.29 22.51 -1.57
CA SER A 387 27.41 21.04 -1.66
C SER A 387 26.04 20.33 -1.63
N LEU A 388 26.06 19.00 -1.80
CA LEU A 388 24.91 18.12 -1.55
C LEU A 388 24.96 17.47 -0.15
N GLU A 389 25.81 17.98 0.75
CA GLU A 389 25.85 17.54 2.14
C GLU A 389 24.55 17.93 2.85
N LEU A 390 23.83 16.93 3.37
CA LEU A 390 22.51 17.12 3.96
C LEU A 390 22.57 17.48 5.44
N VAL A 391 21.73 18.44 5.84
CA VAL A 391 21.44 18.74 7.26
C VAL A 391 20.43 17.74 7.83
N SER A 392 20.22 17.71 9.15
CA SER A 392 19.25 16.82 9.79
C SER A 392 17.88 17.45 10.03
N GLY A 393 17.78 18.78 10.07
CA GLY A 393 16.50 19.43 10.32
C GLY A 393 16.47 20.90 9.94
N PHE A 394 15.38 21.32 9.31
CA PHE A 394 15.08 22.70 8.97
C PHE A 394 13.65 23.05 9.39
N ASN A 395 13.47 24.23 9.98
CA ASN A 395 12.15 24.75 10.32
C ASN A 395 11.73 25.80 9.27
N PRO A 396 10.85 25.45 8.32
CA PRO A 396 10.40 26.36 7.27
C PRO A 396 9.54 27.52 7.78
N VAL A 397 8.92 27.39 8.95
CA VAL A 397 8.07 28.44 9.54
C VAL A 397 8.92 29.61 10.02
N GLU A 398 10.01 29.29 10.73
CA GLU A 398 10.95 30.28 11.26
C GLU A 398 12.05 30.64 10.26
N GLY A 399 12.30 29.77 9.26
CA GLY A 399 13.37 29.95 8.28
C GLY A 399 14.75 29.60 8.82
N GLU A 400 14.85 28.70 9.80
CA GLU A 400 16.07 28.41 10.55
C GLU A 400 16.44 26.92 10.52
N LEU A 401 17.75 26.61 10.54
CA LEU A 401 18.25 25.26 10.71
C LEU A 401 18.07 24.80 12.16
N VAL A 402 17.52 23.60 12.34
CA VAL A 402 17.24 22.99 13.64
C VAL A 402 18.34 22.01 14.03
N ASP A 403 18.87 21.25 13.07
CA ASP A 403 20.01 20.34 13.26
C ASP A 403 20.86 20.33 11.98
N GLU A 404 22.08 20.84 12.08
CA GLU A 404 23.05 20.88 10.97
C GLU A 404 23.87 19.58 10.84
N THR A 405 23.66 18.58 11.70
CA THR A 405 24.45 17.35 11.67
C THR A 405 24.18 16.57 10.39
N SER A 406 25.26 16.15 9.71
CA SER A 406 25.16 15.24 8.57
C SER A 406 25.09 13.82 9.10
N ARG A 407 24.11 13.05 8.64
CA ARG A 407 23.90 11.66 9.10
C ARG A 407 23.81 10.70 7.92
N PRO A 408 24.38 9.48 8.05
CA PRO A 408 24.31 8.45 7.01
C PRO A 408 22.86 8.16 6.60
N ARG A 409 21.94 7.99 7.56
CA ARG A 409 20.53 7.68 7.29
C ARG A 409 19.82 8.69 6.36
N HIS A 410 20.17 9.97 6.43
CA HIS A 410 19.55 11.00 5.61
C HIS A 410 20.05 10.95 4.17
N HIS A 411 21.33 10.65 4.00
CA HIS A 411 21.95 10.49 2.70
C HIS A 411 21.51 9.17 2.04
N ALA A 412 21.45 8.07 2.80
CA ALA A 412 20.93 6.79 2.32
C ALA A 412 19.47 6.92 1.82
N ALA A 413 18.58 7.55 2.61
CA ALA A 413 17.20 7.77 2.20
C ALA A 413 17.09 8.63 0.93
N MET A 414 17.85 9.73 0.86
CA MET A 414 17.83 10.63 -0.30
C MET A 414 18.43 9.98 -1.55
N LEU A 415 19.53 9.24 -1.41
CA LEU A 415 20.16 8.50 -2.50
C LEU A 415 19.18 7.46 -3.06
N TRP A 416 18.54 6.69 -2.20
CA TRP A 416 17.52 5.73 -2.62
C TRP A 416 16.37 6.41 -3.36
N PHE A 417 15.79 7.48 -2.80
CA PHE A 417 14.73 8.25 -3.47
C PHE A 417 15.16 8.76 -4.85
N LEU A 418 16.36 9.34 -4.96
CA LEU A 418 16.87 9.87 -6.22
C LEU A 418 17.13 8.75 -7.25
N SER A 419 17.61 7.58 -6.83
CA SER A 419 17.81 6.42 -7.70
C SER A 419 16.48 5.88 -8.24
N ASP A 420 15.48 5.69 -7.37
CA ASP A 420 14.16 5.21 -7.79
C ASP A 420 13.46 6.22 -8.72
N LEU A 421 13.58 7.53 -8.44
CA LEU A 421 13.10 8.56 -9.37
C LEU A 421 13.89 8.59 -10.68
N MET A 422 15.20 8.29 -10.65
CA MET A 422 16.01 8.23 -11.87
C MET A 422 15.54 7.08 -12.77
N SER A 423 15.20 5.92 -12.21
CA SER A 423 14.61 4.83 -12.99
C SER A 423 13.34 5.28 -13.75
N LEU A 424 12.49 6.12 -13.13
CA LEU A 424 11.33 6.72 -13.83
C LEU A 424 11.74 7.62 -14.99
N ALA A 425 12.76 8.44 -14.78
CA ALA A 425 13.21 9.41 -15.75
C ALA A 425 13.95 8.77 -16.93
N GLU A 426 14.61 7.63 -16.74
CA GLU A 426 15.20 6.81 -17.80
C GLU A 426 14.13 6.23 -18.74
N ASN A 427 12.94 5.96 -18.19
CA ASN A 427 11.78 5.47 -18.94
C ASN A 427 10.83 6.59 -19.39
N GLU A 428 11.40 7.71 -19.83
CA GLU A 428 10.68 8.88 -20.41
C GLU A 428 9.64 9.56 -19.51
N TRP A 429 9.65 9.31 -18.20
CA TRP A 429 8.64 9.81 -17.25
C TRP A 429 7.22 9.31 -17.53
N TYR A 430 6.79 8.32 -16.76
CA TYR A 430 5.45 7.72 -16.87
C TYR A 430 4.31 8.73 -16.72
N GLY A 431 3.33 8.63 -17.61
CA GLY A 431 2.11 9.44 -17.58
C GLY A 431 2.29 10.92 -17.95
N TYR A 432 3.51 11.42 -18.23
CA TYR A 432 3.71 12.81 -18.68
C TYR A 432 3.51 12.96 -20.19
N VAL A 433 2.27 12.77 -20.66
CA VAL A 433 1.92 13.12 -22.05
C VAL A 433 1.91 14.67 -22.21
N ASN A 434 1.67 15.40 -21.12
CA ASN A 434 1.73 16.87 -20.95
C ASN A 434 1.49 17.17 -19.44
N PRO A 435 2.29 17.93 -18.66
CA PRO A 435 3.37 18.91 -18.95
C PRO A 435 4.80 18.33 -18.97
N GLU A 436 5.80 19.12 -19.41
CA GLU A 436 7.22 18.75 -19.29
C GLU A 436 7.62 18.51 -17.81
N PRO A 437 8.50 17.51 -17.54
CA PRO A 437 9.08 17.30 -16.22
C PRO A 437 9.66 18.59 -15.65
N LEU A 438 9.50 18.80 -14.34
CA LEU A 438 10.06 19.93 -13.62
C LEU A 438 11.58 19.84 -13.50
N ILE A 439 12.12 18.63 -13.51
CA ILE A 439 13.55 18.33 -13.50
C ILE A 439 13.83 17.45 -14.72
N PRO A 440 14.57 17.94 -15.73
CA PRO A 440 14.98 17.11 -16.87
C PRO A 440 15.80 15.89 -16.43
N ALA A 441 15.68 14.76 -17.13
CA ALA A 441 16.35 13.51 -16.79
C ALA A 441 17.88 13.65 -16.65
N GLU A 442 18.53 14.43 -17.53
CA GLU A 442 19.97 14.72 -17.44
C GLU A 442 20.33 15.42 -16.12
N LYS A 443 19.48 16.35 -15.66
CA LYS A 443 19.69 17.07 -14.39
C LYS A 443 19.39 16.21 -13.18
N LEU A 444 18.41 15.32 -13.28
CA LEU A 444 18.17 14.33 -12.24
C LEU A 444 19.39 13.39 -12.11
N ARG A 445 19.95 12.92 -13.22
CA ARG A 445 21.18 12.10 -13.21
C ARG A 445 22.35 12.82 -12.55
N GLU A 446 22.61 14.08 -12.92
CA GLU A 446 23.65 14.90 -12.27
C GLU A 446 23.43 15.03 -10.75
N LEU A 447 22.18 15.12 -10.29
CA LEU A 447 21.83 15.18 -8.86
C LEU A 447 22.01 13.82 -8.16
N THR A 448 21.57 12.73 -8.77
CA THR A 448 21.70 11.37 -8.23
C THR A 448 23.17 10.99 -8.10
N ASP A 449 23.96 11.14 -9.17
CA ASP A 449 25.40 10.86 -9.17
C ASP A 449 26.13 11.77 -8.16
N GLY A 450 25.78 13.06 -8.08
CA GLY A 450 26.36 13.99 -7.13
C GLY A 450 26.02 13.67 -5.67
N MET A 451 24.80 13.19 -5.40
CA MET A 451 24.40 12.73 -4.06
C MET A 451 25.17 11.47 -3.67
N ALA A 452 25.37 10.53 -4.60
CA ALA A 452 26.16 9.34 -4.36
C ALA A 452 27.63 9.68 -4.04
N ASP A 453 28.28 10.49 -4.88
CA ASP A 453 29.67 10.94 -4.68
C ASP A 453 29.82 11.63 -3.31
N THR A 454 28.90 12.54 -2.98
CA THR A 454 28.90 13.23 -1.68
C THR A 454 28.71 12.27 -0.51
N THR A 455 27.84 11.27 -0.67
CA THR A 455 27.56 10.27 0.39
C THR A 455 28.79 9.40 0.65
N MET A 456 29.42 8.89 -0.40
CA MET A 456 30.60 8.03 -0.32
C MET A 456 31.82 8.79 0.25
N ASP A 457 31.97 10.08 -0.09
CA ASP A 457 33.03 10.93 0.44
C ASP A 457 32.86 11.27 1.93
N LEU A 458 31.62 11.36 2.42
CA LEU A 458 31.31 11.81 3.78
C LEU A 458 31.36 10.70 4.83
N PHE A 459 31.00 9.48 4.47
CA PHE A 459 30.77 8.41 5.45
C PHE A 459 31.60 7.18 5.10
N GLY A 460 32.59 6.86 5.92
CA GLY A 460 33.27 5.56 5.88
C GLY A 460 32.51 4.50 6.69
N PRO A 461 32.91 3.22 6.58
CA PRO A 461 32.29 2.16 7.39
C PRO A 461 32.37 2.40 8.90
N ASP A 462 33.45 3.03 9.39
CA ASP A 462 33.67 3.32 10.81
C ASP A 462 32.74 4.42 11.38
N ASP A 463 32.05 5.18 10.51
CA ASP A 463 31.11 6.22 10.91
C ASP A 463 29.70 5.68 11.21
N MET A 464 29.48 4.38 11.01
CA MET A 464 28.17 3.73 11.02
C MET A 464 28.15 2.51 11.95
N ASN A 465 27.02 2.29 12.61
CA ASN A 465 26.72 1.00 13.22
C ASN A 465 26.20 0.01 12.16
N SER A 466 26.10 -1.28 12.50
CA SER A 466 25.69 -2.33 11.54
C SER A 466 24.28 -2.12 10.95
N ARG A 467 23.36 -1.52 11.71
CA ARG A 467 22.02 -1.18 11.19
C ARG A 467 22.11 -0.09 10.12
N GLU A 468 22.96 0.91 10.32
CA GLU A 468 23.23 1.98 9.35
C GLU A 468 23.98 1.47 8.13
N LEU A 469 24.94 0.55 8.31
CA LEU A 469 25.64 -0.12 7.19
C LEU A 469 24.64 -0.88 6.31
N GLY A 470 23.71 -1.65 6.90
CA GLY A 470 22.64 -2.34 6.16
C GLY A 470 21.76 -1.37 5.35
N LEU A 471 21.35 -0.26 5.95
CA LEU A 471 20.56 0.77 5.26
C LEU A 471 21.35 1.41 4.10
N MET A 472 22.63 1.72 4.31
CA MET A 472 23.48 2.31 3.27
C MET A 472 23.70 1.34 2.11
N LEU A 473 23.93 0.06 2.39
CA LEU A 473 24.00 -0.97 1.35
C LEU A 473 22.69 -1.07 0.54
N GLY A 474 21.53 -0.99 1.19
CA GLY A 474 20.25 -0.95 0.50
C GLY A 474 20.11 0.24 -0.47
N ALA A 475 20.55 1.42 -0.05
CA ALA A 475 20.57 2.61 -0.91
C ALA A 475 21.56 2.48 -2.08
N LEU A 476 22.73 1.85 -1.86
CA LEU A 476 23.71 1.57 -2.91
C LEU A 476 23.24 0.49 -3.89
N GLY A 477 22.46 -0.49 -3.44
CA GLY A 477 21.84 -1.47 -4.32
C GLY A 477 21.01 -0.79 -5.41
N TRP A 478 20.21 0.20 -5.02
CA TRP A 478 19.44 1.05 -5.95
C TRP A 478 20.31 1.99 -6.77
N TYR A 479 21.29 2.68 -6.17
CA TYR A 479 22.15 3.57 -6.97
C TYR A 479 23.01 2.80 -7.99
N GLY A 480 23.51 1.63 -7.61
CA GLY A 480 24.42 0.81 -8.42
C GLY A 480 23.81 0.24 -9.70
N THR A 481 22.48 0.24 -9.84
CA THR A 481 21.79 -0.09 -11.10
C THR A 481 21.65 1.09 -12.05
N HIS A 482 21.66 2.34 -11.55
CA HIS A 482 21.50 3.57 -12.32
C HIS A 482 22.71 4.55 -12.40
N PRO A 483 23.99 4.18 -12.18
CA PRO A 483 25.07 5.16 -12.22
C PRO A 483 25.21 5.79 -13.61
N GLY A 484 25.48 7.09 -13.68
CA GLY A 484 25.65 7.80 -14.96
C GLY A 484 26.89 7.43 -15.77
N SER A 485 27.83 6.65 -15.20
CA SER A 485 29.03 6.18 -15.88
C SER A 485 29.61 4.91 -15.27
N GLU A 486 30.49 4.23 -16.01
CA GLU A 486 31.20 3.04 -15.54
C GLU A 486 32.13 3.31 -14.36
N ASP A 487 32.78 4.48 -14.33
CA ASP A 487 33.65 4.88 -13.22
C ASP A 487 32.86 5.06 -11.92
N LEU A 488 31.65 5.64 -12.02
CA LEU A 488 30.73 5.78 -10.89
C LEU A 488 30.17 4.44 -10.43
N ARG A 489 29.85 3.54 -11.37
CA ARG A 489 29.44 2.16 -11.08
C ARG A 489 30.52 1.40 -10.32
N SER A 490 31.76 1.48 -10.79
CA SER A 490 32.91 0.86 -10.13
C SER A 490 33.11 1.43 -8.72
N SER A 491 32.98 2.75 -8.55
CA SER A 491 33.13 3.41 -7.24
C SER A 491 32.02 2.99 -6.26
N ALA A 492 30.78 2.84 -6.73
CA ALA A 492 29.67 2.33 -5.92
C ALA A 492 29.90 0.88 -5.49
N ALA A 493 30.39 0.02 -6.39
CA ALA A 493 30.71 -1.37 -6.10
C ALA A 493 31.87 -1.50 -5.09
N ASP A 494 32.93 -0.70 -5.25
CA ASP A 494 34.06 -0.66 -4.31
C ASP A 494 33.57 -0.26 -2.91
N TYR A 495 32.79 0.83 -2.81
CA TYR A 495 32.25 1.30 -1.55
C TYR A 495 31.26 0.30 -0.91
N ALA A 496 30.39 -0.33 -1.70
CA ALA A 496 29.50 -1.39 -1.21
C ALA A 496 30.28 -2.58 -0.65
N ASN A 497 31.39 -2.97 -1.29
CA ASN A 497 32.27 -4.02 -0.76
C ASN A 497 32.93 -3.62 0.55
N GLU A 498 33.40 -2.37 0.69
CA GLU A 498 33.98 -1.87 1.95
C GLU A 498 32.96 -1.90 3.11
N LEU A 499 31.72 -1.47 2.86
CA LEU A 499 30.65 -1.52 3.85
C LEU A 499 30.28 -2.97 4.23
N ALA A 500 30.21 -3.86 3.24
CA ALA A 500 29.90 -5.26 3.46
C ALA A 500 31.02 -6.00 4.22
N ASP A 501 32.30 -5.69 3.97
CA ASP A 501 33.44 -6.23 4.73
C ASP A 501 33.41 -5.79 6.20
N ALA A 502 33.04 -4.53 6.45
CA ALA A 502 32.85 -4.03 7.81
C ALA A 502 31.69 -4.72 8.53
N LEU A 503 30.59 -4.98 7.82
CA LEU A 503 29.46 -5.77 8.33
C LEU A 503 29.85 -7.21 8.62
N GLU A 504 30.55 -7.88 7.71
CA GLU A 504 31.02 -9.25 7.88
C GLU A 504 31.88 -9.39 9.14
N SER A 505 32.71 -8.39 9.44
CA SER A 505 33.51 -8.35 10.67
C SER A 505 32.67 -8.26 11.96
N ASN A 506 31.42 -7.80 11.86
CA ASN A 506 30.46 -7.75 12.95
C ASN A 506 29.49 -8.96 12.95
N VAL A 507 29.59 -9.89 12.00
CA VAL A 507 28.74 -11.08 11.93
C VAL A 507 29.44 -12.26 12.59
N THR A 508 28.80 -12.85 13.59
CA THR A 508 29.30 -14.07 14.24
C THR A 508 29.21 -15.28 13.31
N ASP A 509 29.94 -16.37 13.62
CA ASP A 509 29.83 -17.64 12.89
C ASP A 509 28.39 -18.19 12.82
N ALA A 510 27.52 -17.81 13.77
CA ALA A 510 26.12 -18.22 13.81
C ALA A 510 25.19 -17.28 13.02
N GLY A 511 25.68 -16.23 12.38
CA GLY A 511 24.88 -15.29 11.58
C GLY A 511 24.34 -14.09 12.36
N LYS A 512 24.50 -14.03 13.69
CA LYS A 512 24.14 -12.85 14.49
C LYS A 512 24.98 -11.64 14.10
N VAL A 513 24.33 -10.52 13.76
CA VAL A 513 24.99 -9.22 13.55
C VAL A 513 25.17 -8.49 14.88
N GLU A 514 26.40 -8.14 15.21
CA GLU A 514 26.76 -7.30 16.36
C GLU A 514 26.83 -5.83 15.98
N ASN A 515 27.03 -4.94 16.96
CA ASN A 515 27.12 -3.49 16.75
C ASN A 515 25.89 -2.89 16.02
N GLY A 516 24.70 -3.43 16.28
CA GLY A 516 23.43 -2.96 15.73
C GLY A 516 22.70 -1.95 16.63
N ALA A 517 21.41 -1.75 16.33
CA ALA A 517 20.53 -1.03 17.25
C ALA A 517 20.02 -1.96 18.37
N GLN A 518 19.21 -1.42 19.28
CA GLN A 518 18.66 -2.18 20.41
C GLN A 518 17.80 -3.37 19.97
N ASN A 519 17.05 -3.23 18.87
CA ASN A 519 16.25 -4.33 18.33
C ASN A 519 17.12 -5.20 17.39
N GLN A 520 17.49 -6.39 17.86
CA GLN A 520 18.33 -7.33 17.15
C GLN A 520 17.66 -7.84 15.87
N ALA A 521 16.37 -8.18 15.92
CA ALA A 521 15.67 -8.71 14.76
C ALA A 521 15.56 -7.66 13.64
N ALA A 522 15.27 -6.40 13.98
CA ALA A 522 15.33 -5.29 13.02
C ALA A 522 16.76 -5.10 12.46
N THR A 523 17.80 -5.25 13.28
CA THR A 523 19.19 -5.18 12.79
C THR A 523 19.48 -6.29 11.79
N GLN A 524 19.07 -7.54 12.06
CA GLN A 524 19.22 -8.62 11.09
C GLN A 524 18.47 -8.31 9.79
N GLY A 525 17.22 -7.85 9.89
CA GLY A 525 16.36 -7.61 8.74
C GLY A 525 16.95 -6.60 7.75
N ILE A 526 17.39 -5.43 8.23
CA ILE A 526 17.98 -4.42 7.33
C ILE A 526 19.34 -4.83 6.78
N VAL A 527 20.12 -5.62 7.53
CA VAL A 527 21.40 -6.13 7.04
C VAL A 527 21.19 -7.21 5.98
N THR A 528 20.22 -8.12 6.18
CA THR A 528 19.79 -9.06 5.15
C THR A 528 19.38 -8.32 3.87
N GLN A 529 18.46 -7.36 3.96
CA GLN A 529 18.00 -6.59 2.80
C GLN A 529 19.17 -5.86 2.13
N GLY A 530 20.00 -5.15 2.90
CA GLY A 530 21.15 -4.42 2.38
C GLY A 530 22.13 -5.31 1.61
N LEU A 531 22.49 -6.48 2.16
CA LEU A 531 23.42 -7.41 1.53
C LEU A 531 22.83 -8.05 0.25
N VAL A 532 21.56 -8.44 0.27
CA VAL A 532 20.87 -9.00 -0.91
C VAL A 532 20.82 -7.96 -2.03
N TRP A 533 20.46 -6.73 -1.70
CA TRP A 533 20.30 -5.67 -2.68
C TRP A 533 21.61 -5.12 -3.20
N ALA A 534 22.63 -5.00 -2.35
CA ALA A 534 23.97 -4.65 -2.80
C ALA A 534 24.54 -5.71 -3.75
N SER A 535 24.15 -6.98 -3.60
CA SER A 535 24.54 -8.06 -4.52
C SER A 535 23.89 -7.95 -5.92
N GLN A 536 22.97 -7.01 -6.14
CA GLN A 536 22.50 -6.67 -7.48
C GLN A 536 23.48 -5.77 -8.25
N VAL A 537 24.45 -5.16 -7.54
CA VAL A 537 25.48 -4.30 -8.15
C VAL A 537 26.58 -5.16 -8.74
N GLU A 538 26.92 -4.91 -10.01
CA GLU A 538 28.00 -5.63 -10.68
C GLU A 538 29.33 -5.47 -9.93
N GLY A 539 29.95 -6.60 -9.54
CA GLY A 539 31.19 -6.62 -8.75
C GLY A 539 31.01 -6.77 -7.24
N VAL A 540 29.76 -6.92 -6.76
CA VAL A 540 29.44 -7.21 -5.35
C VAL A 540 28.79 -8.59 -5.25
N ASP A 541 29.33 -9.47 -4.40
CA ASP A 541 28.75 -10.80 -4.14
C ASP A 541 28.72 -11.06 -2.63
N ARG A 542 27.54 -10.92 -2.03
CA ARG A 542 27.32 -11.10 -0.58
C ARG A 542 26.15 -12.04 -0.28
N ALA A 543 25.71 -12.83 -1.25
CA ALA A 543 24.57 -13.74 -1.09
C ALA A 543 24.76 -14.72 0.08
N GLY A 544 25.96 -15.32 0.20
CA GLY A 544 26.25 -16.26 1.29
C GLY A 544 26.26 -15.61 2.69
N LEU A 545 26.70 -14.35 2.79
CA LEU A 545 26.61 -13.61 4.05
C LEU A 545 25.17 -13.24 4.38
N ALA A 546 24.39 -12.82 3.37
CA ALA A 546 22.98 -12.50 3.52
C ALA A 546 22.16 -13.72 3.99
N GLU A 547 22.40 -14.89 3.40
CA GLU A 547 21.77 -16.16 3.79
C GLU A 547 22.07 -16.51 5.25
N ASN A 548 23.32 -16.36 5.69
CA ASN A 548 23.70 -16.59 7.10
C ASN A 548 22.99 -15.62 8.06
N VAL A 549 22.96 -14.33 7.74
CA VAL A 549 22.29 -13.31 8.57
C VAL A 549 20.78 -13.53 8.64
N ALA A 550 20.17 -13.86 7.49
CA ALA A 550 18.74 -14.16 7.38
C ALA A 550 18.36 -15.45 8.11
N GLY A 551 19.20 -16.49 8.01
CA GLY A 551 19.06 -17.73 8.76
C GLY A 551 18.97 -17.48 10.26
N TYR A 552 19.87 -16.66 10.81
CA TYR A 552 19.81 -16.30 12.24
C TYR A 552 18.51 -15.55 12.61
N LEU A 553 18.01 -14.67 11.74
CA LEU A 553 16.72 -13.99 11.96
C LEU A 553 15.58 -15.00 12.07
N VAL A 554 15.45 -15.90 11.08
CA VAL A 554 14.29 -16.80 10.99
C VAL A 554 14.35 -18.00 11.93
N GLU A 555 15.56 -18.46 12.28
CA GLU A 555 15.76 -19.65 13.11
C GLU A 555 16.01 -19.34 14.59
N ASN A 556 16.69 -18.24 14.91
CA ASN A 556 17.17 -17.98 16.27
C ASN A 556 16.46 -16.82 16.97
N LEU A 557 15.85 -15.90 16.22
CA LEU A 557 15.14 -14.76 16.81
C LEU A 557 13.62 -14.93 16.81
N TRP A 558 13.08 -15.98 16.20
CA TRP A 558 11.65 -16.26 16.20
C TRP A 558 11.18 -16.76 17.57
N ASP A 559 10.21 -16.07 18.17
CA ASP A 559 9.49 -16.50 19.36
C ASP A 559 8.15 -17.14 18.95
N GLU A 560 8.11 -18.48 18.94
CA GLU A 560 6.92 -19.26 18.58
C GLU A 560 5.73 -19.05 19.53
N GLU A 561 5.97 -18.67 20.80
CA GLU A 561 4.90 -18.51 21.79
C GLU A 561 4.20 -17.17 21.62
N VAL A 562 4.97 -16.12 21.30
CA VAL A 562 4.45 -14.76 21.10
C VAL A 562 4.05 -14.51 19.64
N GLY A 563 4.67 -15.21 18.68
CA GLY A 563 4.45 -15.00 17.25
C GLY A 563 5.18 -13.78 16.69
N VAL A 564 6.30 -13.36 17.30
CA VAL A 564 7.10 -12.22 16.86
C VAL A 564 8.61 -12.53 16.90
N PHE A 565 9.42 -11.66 16.29
CA PHE A 565 10.88 -11.76 16.39
C PHE A 565 11.42 -10.97 17.58
N THR A 566 12.25 -11.60 18.41
CA THR A 566 12.76 -11.04 19.66
C THR A 566 13.67 -9.82 19.47
N SER A 567 13.51 -8.80 20.32
CA SER A 567 14.37 -7.61 20.31
C SER A 567 15.76 -7.89 20.88
N ALA A 568 15.86 -8.76 21.89
CA ALA A 568 17.12 -9.30 22.41
C ALA A 568 16.86 -10.59 23.20
N GLU A 569 17.92 -11.36 23.42
CA GLU A 569 17.85 -12.61 24.20
C GLU A 569 17.51 -12.32 25.68
N GLY A 570 16.42 -12.92 26.17
CA GLY A 570 16.02 -12.82 27.57
C GLY A 570 15.27 -11.53 27.95
N ASP A 571 14.84 -10.74 26.97
CA ASP A 571 14.01 -9.56 27.21
C ASP A 571 12.64 -9.97 27.78
N SER A 572 12.20 -9.29 28.84
CA SER A 572 10.84 -9.39 29.39
C SER A 572 9.86 -8.41 28.73
N THR A 573 10.36 -7.61 27.79
CA THR A 573 9.62 -6.53 27.16
C THR A 573 10.17 -6.31 25.77
N TYR A 574 9.33 -6.46 24.74
CA TYR A 574 9.73 -6.24 23.35
C TYR A 574 9.19 -4.90 22.88
N THR A 575 10.07 -4.05 22.35
CA THR A 575 9.69 -2.72 21.83
C THR A 575 9.93 -2.69 20.34
N PHE A 576 8.90 -2.28 19.60
CA PHE A 576 8.94 -2.15 18.15
C PHE A 576 8.48 -0.75 17.76
N THR A 577 9.35 -0.07 17.02
CA THR A 577 9.01 1.16 16.32
C THR A 577 8.54 0.86 14.91
N GLY A 578 7.90 1.83 14.24
CA GLY A 578 7.62 1.72 12.80
C GLY A 578 8.88 1.44 11.97
N ARG A 579 10.05 1.95 12.39
CA ARG A 579 11.33 1.65 11.74
C ARG A 579 11.78 0.20 11.96
N ASP A 580 11.56 -0.37 13.15
CA ASP A 580 11.88 -1.77 13.43
C ASP A 580 11.02 -2.72 12.60
N ALA A 581 9.72 -2.45 12.50
CA ALA A 581 8.81 -3.20 11.64
C ALA A 581 9.24 -3.09 10.17
N ALA A 582 9.66 -1.91 9.69
CA ALA A 582 10.12 -1.74 8.32
C ALA A 582 11.37 -2.58 8.00
N ASP A 583 12.36 -2.56 8.89
CA ASP A 583 13.58 -3.33 8.73
C ASP A 583 13.29 -4.85 8.72
N LEU A 584 12.34 -5.30 9.55
CA LEU A 584 11.86 -6.69 9.55
C LEU A 584 11.13 -7.05 8.26
N THR A 585 10.18 -6.23 7.81
CA THR A 585 9.42 -6.45 6.56
C THR A 585 10.37 -6.58 5.39
N GLY A 586 11.33 -5.66 5.23
CA GLY A 586 12.30 -5.70 4.13
C GLY A 586 13.24 -6.91 4.17
N GLY A 587 13.70 -7.28 5.37
CA GLY A 587 14.55 -8.47 5.57
C GLY A 587 13.84 -9.78 5.28
N LEU A 588 12.61 -9.95 5.81
CA LEU A 588 11.78 -11.13 5.57
C LEU A 588 11.34 -11.22 4.11
N ASN A 589 11.06 -10.08 3.48
CA ASN A 589 10.79 -10.04 2.04
C ASN A 589 11.96 -10.59 1.23
N CYS A 590 13.21 -10.20 1.54
CA CYS A 590 14.39 -10.72 0.85
C CYS A 590 14.67 -12.19 1.20
N ALA A 591 14.45 -12.57 2.45
CA ALA A 591 14.57 -13.96 2.89
C ALA A 591 13.64 -14.90 2.11
N ASP A 592 12.42 -14.44 1.80
CA ASP A 592 11.47 -15.17 0.98
C ASP A 592 11.77 -15.04 -0.53
N ALA A 593 11.86 -13.82 -1.05
CA ALA A 593 11.87 -13.55 -2.49
C ALA A 593 13.21 -13.87 -3.19
N GLU A 594 14.33 -13.75 -2.48
CA GLU A 594 15.68 -13.87 -3.07
C GLU A 594 16.50 -15.00 -2.47
N LEU A 595 16.27 -15.33 -1.19
CA LEU A 595 17.00 -16.38 -0.48
C LEU A 595 16.19 -17.68 -0.32
N GLU A 596 14.88 -17.64 -0.62
CA GLU A 596 13.98 -18.81 -0.58
C GLU A 596 14.02 -19.58 0.76
N LEU A 597 14.12 -18.87 1.89
CA LEU A 597 14.17 -19.49 3.22
C LEU A 597 12.80 -20.04 3.65
N ASP A 598 12.76 -21.32 3.99
CA ASP A 598 11.55 -22.05 4.37
C ASP A 598 10.85 -21.45 5.63
N GLY A 599 9.52 -21.37 5.57
CA GLY A 599 8.70 -20.90 6.69
C GLY A 599 8.73 -19.38 6.89
N THR A 600 9.30 -18.62 5.95
CA THR A 600 9.40 -17.16 6.07
C THR A 600 8.03 -16.48 5.94
N LYS A 601 7.17 -16.98 5.04
CA LYS A 601 5.83 -16.41 4.78
C LYS A 601 4.91 -16.54 5.98
N GLU A 602 4.89 -17.72 6.60
CA GLU A 602 4.07 -18.05 7.76
C GLU A 602 4.48 -17.21 8.97
N ARG A 603 5.80 -17.07 9.19
CA ARG A 603 6.34 -16.20 10.26
C ARG A 603 6.07 -14.72 9.98
N PHE A 604 6.18 -14.29 8.73
CA PHE A 604 5.82 -12.92 8.35
C PHE A 604 4.34 -12.64 8.65
N ALA A 605 3.43 -13.51 8.22
CA ALA A 605 2.00 -13.34 8.44
C ALA A 605 1.66 -13.26 9.93
N THR A 606 2.19 -14.20 10.72
CA THR A 606 1.99 -14.24 12.17
C THR A 606 2.53 -12.98 12.84
N CYS A 607 3.78 -12.61 12.55
CA CYS A 607 4.41 -11.40 13.09
C CYS A 607 3.66 -10.14 12.69
N PHE A 608 3.19 -10.06 11.45
CA PHE A 608 2.42 -8.93 10.96
C PHE A 608 1.10 -8.79 11.72
N ASN A 609 0.34 -9.87 11.90
CA ASN A 609 -0.92 -9.84 12.63
C ASN A 609 -0.71 -9.36 14.08
N GLU A 610 0.34 -9.86 14.74
CA GLU A 610 0.71 -9.48 16.09
C GLU A 610 1.11 -8.00 16.20
N LEU A 611 2.01 -7.52 15.32
CA LEU A 611 2.51 -6.14 15.39
C LEU A 611 1.49 -5.11 14.87
N PHE A 612 0.84 -5.37 13.74
CA PHE A 612 0.01 -4.38 13.07
C PHE A 612 -1.41 -4.36 13.63
N ASN A 613 -2.03 -5.54 13.75
CA ASN A 613 -3.45 -5.65 14.06
C ASN A 613 -3.68 -5.79 15.58
N ARG A 614 -3.04 -6.76 16.24
CA ARG A 614 -3.18 -6.98 17.70
C ARG A 614 -2.57 -5.85 18.51
N ALA A 615 -1.31 -5.50 18.24
CA ALA A 615 -0.59 -4.47 18.97
C ALA A 615 -0.94 -3.04 18.54
N ARG A 616 -1.67 -2.90 17.43
CA ARG A 616 -2.11 -1.63 16.84
C ARG A 616 -0.94 -0.76 16.37
N LEU A 617 0.10 -1.35 15.77
CA LEU A 617 1.05 -0.52 15.01
C LEU A 617 0.30 0.19 13.88
N GLN A 618 -0.61 -0.49 13.18
CA GLN A 618 -1.65 0.19 12.40
C GLN A 618 -2.80 0.55 13.34
N ARG A 619 -3.14 1.84 13.43
CA ARG A 619 -4.11 2.29 14.44
C ARG A 619 -5.57 2.10 14.05
N ALA A 620 -5.85 2.09 12.74
CA ALA A 620 -7.19 2.08 12.17
C ALA A 620 -7.18 1.59 10.72
N GLU A 621 -8.30 1.04 10.26
CA GLU A 621 -8.55 0.61 8.87
C GLU A 621 -9.54 1.55 8.19
N ARG A 622 -9.65 1.50 6.85
CA ARG A 622 -10.72 2.22 6.14
C ARG A 622 -11.74 1.21 5.60
N PRO A 623 -12.96 1.65 5.23
CA PRO A 623 -14.01 0.74 4.80
C PRO A 623 -13.61 -0.31 3.74
N PRO A 624 -12.74 -0.01 2.74
CA PRO A 624 -12.33 -1.00 1.74
C PRO A 624 -11.50 -2.18 2.26
N SER A 625 -10.81 -2.02 3.40
CA SER A 625 -10.00 -3.08 4.01
C SER A 625 -10.59 -3.61 5.31
N HIS A 626 -11.73 -3.08 5.75
CA HIS A 626 -12.22 -3.35 7.10
C HIS A 626 -12.94 -4.69 7.16
N ASP A 627 -12.43 -5.60 7.99
CA ASP A 627 -13.10 -6.83 8.36
C ASP A 627 -13.49 -6.80 9.84
N GLY A 628 -14.79 -6.62 10.10
CA GLY A 628 -15.33 -6.61 11.46
C GLY A 628 -15.26 -7.97 12.17
N ASN A 629 -14.99 -9.04 11.43
CA ASN A 629 -14.87 -10.41 11.93
C ASN A 629 -13.42 -10.89 12.02
N ALA A 630 -12.44 -10.05 11.66
CA ALA A 630 -11.03 -10.39 11.81
C ALA A 630 -10.69 -10.75 13.27
N GLU A 631 -9.63 -11.53 13.47
CA GLU A 631 -9.16 -11.93 14.81
C GLU A 631 -8.86 -10.70 15.69
N TYR A 632 -8.22 -9.69 15.10
CA TYR A 632 -7.86 -8.43 15.76
C TYR A 632 -8.37 -7.23 14.95
N PRO A 633 -9.69 -6.96 14.96
CA PRO A 633 -10.28 -5.96 14.07
C PRO A 633 -9.87 -4.56 14.50
N LEU A 634 -9.34 -3.77 13.56
CA LEU A 634 -8.99 -2.39 13.80
C LEU A 634 -10.22 -1.48 13.69
N PRO A 635 -10.29 -0.38 14.46
CA PRO A 635 -11.40 0.55 14.36
C PRO A 635 -11.34 1.33 13.04
N LEU A 636 -12.51 1.76 12.54
CA LEU A 636 -12.58 2.82 11.51
C LEU A 636 -12.14 4.18 12.09
N PRO A 637 -11.65 5.14 11.27
CA PRO A 637 -11.08 6.41 11.72
C PRO A 637 -11.94 7.18 12.72
N PRO A 638 -13.28 7.33 12.53
CA PRO A 638 -14.12 8.05 13.50
C PRO A 638 -14.18 7.40 14.89
N LYS A 639 -13.81 6.11 15.00
CA LYS A 639 -13.80 5.31 16.23
C LYS A 639 -12.39 5.02 16.74
N ALA A 640 -11.35 5.55 16.09
CA ALA A 640 -9.95 5.30 16.42
C ALA A 640 -9.42 6.11 17.62
N GLY A 641 -10.29 6.81 18.35
CA GLY A 641 -9.93 7.70 19.46
C GLY A 641 -9.95 9.18 19.06
N GLY A 642 -9.74 10.09 20.01
CA GLY A 642 -9.90 11.54 19.78
C GLY A 642 -11.36 12.00 19.72
N GLU A 643 -11.57 13.32 19.65
CA GLU A 643 -12.93 13.92 19.62
C GLU A 643 -13.68 13.58 18.33
N PHE A 644 -12.98 13.59 17.19
CA PHE A 644 -13.54 13.35 15.86
C PHE A 644 -12.98 12.12 15.16
N GLY A 645 -12.18 11.31 15.87
CA GLY A 645 -11.43 10.21 15.28
C GLY A 645 -9.96 10.51 15.02
N GLN A 646 -9.25 9.50 14.53
CA GLN A 646 -7.84 9.57 14.12
C GLN A 646 -7.65 8.93 12.75
N ALA A 647 -6.66 9.42 11.99
CA ALA A 647 -6.34 8.88 10.68
C ALA A 647 -5.80 7.45 10.72
N ALA A 648 -6.08 6.66 9.68
CA ALA A 648 -5.53 5.31 9.48
C ALA A 648 -4.04 5.36 9.10
N VAL A 649 -3.17 5.61 10.08
CA VAL A 649 -1.71 5.67 9.94
C VAL A 649 -1.01 4.90 11.05
N TYR A 650 0.27 4.60 10.87
CA TYR A 650 1.04 3.90 11.90
C TYR A 650 1.18 4.71 13.19
N ASN A 651 1.14 4.03 14.33
CA ASN A 651 1.70 4.53 15.59
C ASN A 651 3.23 4.51 15.52
N THR A 652 3.89 5.31 16.36
CA THR A 652 5.35 5.42 16.34
C THR A 652 6.01 4.25 17.06
N GLU A 653 5.45 3.83 18.20
CA GLU A 653 6.02 2.78 19.04
C GLU A 653 4.95 1.95 19.74
N ILE A 654 5.14 0.63 19.69
CA ILE A 654 4.37 -0.37 20.41
C ILE A 654 5.30 -1.22 21.28
N GLN A 655 4.74 -1.78 22.35
CA GLN A 655 5.48 -2.59 23.29
C GLN A 655 4.66 -3.78 23.77
N TYR A 656 5.31 -4.94 23.82
CA TYR A 656 4.80 -6.17 24.42
C TYR A 656 5.46 -6.42 25.76
N ASP A 657 4.68 -6.83 26.75
CA ASP A 657 5.15 -7.28 28.06
C ASP A 657 4.93 -8.80 28.19
N THR A 658 6.03 -9.55 28.29
CA THR A 658 5.99 -11.02 28.26
C THR A 658 5.46 -11.63 29.56
N GLU A 659 5.49 -10.91 30.68
CA GLU A 659 4.97 -11.38 31.96
C GLU A 659 3.45 -11.32 32.01
N SER A 660 2.87 -10.31 31.36
CA SER A 660 1.43 -10.05 31.35
C SER A 660 0.72 -10.51 30.08
N ASP A 661 1.45 -10.85 29.01
CA ASP A 661 0.90 -11.12 27.67
C ASP A 661 0.01 -9.96 27.19
N THR A 662 0.56 -8.74 27.26
CA THR A 662 -0.18 -7.54 26.84
C THR A 662 0.64 -6.64 25.93
N TRP A 663 -0.03 -6.16 24.89
CA TRP A 663 0.44 -5.10 24.01
C TRP A 663 -0.05 -3.73 24.48
N ARG A 664 0.79 -2.71 24.26
CA ARG A 664 0.42 -1.30 24.43
C ARG A 664 1.07 -0.42 23.38
N VAL A 665 0.37 0.62 22.96
CA VAL A 665 0.95 1.74 22.22
C VAL A 665 1.65 2.66 23.22
N THR A 666 2.96 2.86 23.09
CA THR A 666 3.77 3.70 23.97
C THR A 666 4.03 5.10 23.39
N ASP A 667 3.99 5.23 22.07
CA ASP A 667 4.00 6.50 21.35
C ASP A 667 2.98 6.46 20.20
N ASP A 668 1.87 7.18 20.38
CA ASP A 668 0.76 7.26 19.42
C ASP A 668 0.91 8.39 18.40
N THR A 669 2.03 9.13 18.44
CA THR A 669 2.33 10.16 17.45
C THR A 669 2.59 9.53 16.09
N PHE A 670 2.49 10.35 15.04
CA PHE A 670 2.91 9.96 13.69
C PHE A 670 4.35 10.44 13.46
N ASP A 671 5.30 9.51 13.30
CA ASP A 671 6.66 9.80 12.85
C ASP A 671 6.78 9.56 11.33
N CYS A 672 6.98 10.63 10.58
CA CYS A 672 6.93 10.61 9.12
C CYS A 672 8.05 9.76 8.50
N GLU A 673 9.27 9.85 9.02
CA GLU A 673 10.39 9.07 8.48
C GLU A 673 10.13 7.57 8.63
N GLN A 674 9.71 7.16 9.82
CA GLN A 674 9.48 5.75 10.14
C GLN A 674 8.26 5.19 9.41
N ALA A 675 7.15 5.93 9.45
CA ALA A 675 5.90 5.47 8.85
C ALA A 675 6.00 5.34 7.32
N LEU A 676 6.66 6.29 6.66
CA LEU A 676 6.81 6.23 5.20
C LEU A 676 7.90 5.28 4.76
N TYR A 677 8.94 5.06 5.57
CA TYR A 677 9.88 3.98 5.31
C TYR A 677 9.19 2.61 5.41
N LEU A 678 8.39 2.38 6.46
CA LEU A 678 7.59 1.15 6.59
C LEU A 678 6.61 0.97 5.43
N ALA A 679 5.86 2.01 5.07
CA ALA A 679 4.93 1.96 3.95
C ALA A 679 5.63 1.68 2.60
N ASN A 680 6.91 2.03 2.44
CA ASN A 680 7.70 1.62 1.27
C ASN A 680 8.00 0.12 1.29
N GLN A 681 8.36 -0.45 2.44
CA GLN A 681 8.60 -1.89 2.57
C GLN A 681 7.30 -2.70 2.36
N ASP A 682 6.18 -2.25 2.93
CA ASP A 682 4.90 -2.94 2.87
C ASP A 682 4.39 -3.16 1.43
N ILE A 683 4.52 -2.15 0.55
CA ILE A 683 4.04 -2.32 -0.84
C ILE A 683 4.83 -3.39 -1.59
N TRP A 684 6.12 -3.56 -1.27
CA TRP A 684 6.98 -4.52 -1.97
C TRP A 684 6.68 -5.97 -1.59
N VAL A 685 6.03 -6.17 -0.44
CA VAL A 685 5.54 -7.48 0.02
C VAL A 685 4.08 -7.71 -0.40
N SER A 686 3.37 -6.65 -0.76
CA SER A 686 1.91 -6.69 -0.97
C SER A 686 1.46 -7.55 -2.15
N HIS A 687 0.23 -8.05 -2.03
CA HIS A 687 -0.42 -8.92 -3.01
C HIS A 687 -1.89 -8.51 -3.18
N TRP A 688 -2.27 -8.11 -4.39
CA TRP A 688 -3.63 -7.74 -4.77
C TRP A 688 -3.92 -8.34 -6.15
N GLY A 689 -4.79 -9.36 -6.21
CA GLY A 689 -5.12 -10.05 -7.47
C GLY A 689 -3.97 -10.81 -8.15
N GLY A 690 -2.85 -11.06 -7.45
CA GLY A 690 -1.60 -11.63 -8.01
C GLY A 690 -0.35 -10.95 -7.41
N GLU A 691 0.84 -11.26 -7.96
CA GLU A 691 2.07 -10.51 -7.64
C GLU A 691 1.91 -9.04 -8.07
N PHE A 692 1.41 -8.23 -7.16
CA PHE A 692 0.92 -6.90 -7.46
C PHE A 692 2.04 -5.86 -7.56
N PHE A 693 3.18 -6.09 -6.90
CA PHE A 693 4.38 -5.29 -7.13
C PHE A 693 5.49 -6.17 -7.73
N GLN A 694 5.65 -6.11 -9.05
CA GLN A 694 6.67 -6.87 -9.77
C GLN A 694 8.07 -6.63 -9.18
N GLY A 695 8.82 -7.72 -8.99
CA GLY A 695 10.20 -7.64 -8.49
C GLY A 695 10.33 -7.34 -7.00
N ARG A 696 9.22 -7.18 -6.25
CA ARG A 696 9.18 -7.09 -4.78
C ARG A 696 10.21 -6.12 -4.18
N GLY A 697 10.42 -4.98 -4.85
CA GLY A 697 11.32 -3.91 -4.43
C GLY A 697 12.81 -4.16 -4.65
N VAL A 698 13.20 -5.30 -5.22
CA VAL A 698 14.61 -5.63 -5.49
C VAL A 698 15.16 -4.71 -6.59
N PRO A 699 16.30 -4.04 -6.38
CA PRO A 699 16.90 -3.16 -7.39
C PRO A 699 17.09 -3.85 -8.75
N GLY A 700 16.78 -3.17 -9.84
CA GLY A 700 16.92 -3.71 -11.19
C GLY A 700 15.78 -4.62 -11.65
N LYS A 701 14.89 -5.09 -10.77
CA LYS A 701 13.80 -6.01 -11.12
C LYS A 701 12.44 -5.34 -11.37
N SER A 702 12.32 -4.06 -11.00
CA SER A 702 11.07 -3.27 -11.11
C SER A 702 11.28 -1.95 -11.88
N ASP A 703 12.33 -1.91 -12.69
CA ASP A 703 12.83 -0.68 -13.33
C ASP A 703 12.45 -0.55 -14.80
N GLU A 704 11.84 -1.57 -15.40
CA GLU A 704 11.31 -1.49 -16.77
C GLU A 704 9.78 -1.45 -16.73
N PRO A 705 9.12 -0.58 -17.51
CA PRO A 705 7.67 -0.61 -17.62
C PRO A 705 7.23 -1.91 -18.32
N PRO A 706 6.07 -2.48 -17.95
CA PRO A 706 5.48 -3.55 -18.74
C PRO A 706 5.26 -3.08 -20.19
N GLN A 707 5.58 -3.94 -21.16
CA GLN A 707 5.58 -3.64 -22.60
C GLN A 707 4.20 -3.42 -23.20
#